data_AF-A0A9D9WTW5-F1
#
_entry.id   AF-A0A9D9WTW5-F1
#
_cell.length_a   1.000
_cell.length_b   1.000
_cell.length_c   1.000
_cell.angle_alpha   90.00
_cell.angle_beta   90.00
_cell.angle_gamma   90.00
#
_symmetry.space_group_name_H-M   'P 1'
#
loop_
_entity.id
_entity.type
_entity.pdbx_description
1 polymer ?
#
loop_
_entity_poly.entity_id
_entity_poly.type
_entity_poly.pdbx_seq_one_letter_code
_entity_poly.pdbx_strand_id
1 'polypeptide(L)'
;MTSPLNWLHISDIHFNPKNEWRDSTTRETLLEFLADIFKEDPSLTPDFIFCTGDIAFGESKALSLEKQYIQARDFFSKLLNVCAKDGVALSIDRLFVVPGNHDVNRDVINTDAQSALVSLAKEPYIHHQTINQRFENRTKEFADAMQRLHHFSQFVKDYLPHQHDDENRIFFSKKIKWNGLEIGISCFNSAWTCSGPEDDRNIWLAGQWQFNKSHKNTSKSCISIGLIHHPNDWFNLADRDFASKTIPTNFDFWLHGHSHNAWVTPGPNNVTIAAGAVGAEENDEFGVNITTLDFKKAKGVTHLFGKNKSSFGWTITPVASHAPLGKWPFDLPSRLLKIREKSNVTDENSHNKKETNISTISSNITVDKFLSKRLSDALRSFSSQPNIWILPTLNPQPEVARDSEPQPNIEVESLIRNPVDTVIKAPPQYGLTCLAHFLAKEAWGQSNPSYWLYLDAKNIKPIKVSIEQAMNAELQSTGLERSDIKCVILDSWSESEKDAFKLLNNVCEYFGDIPVICMQSLSGSLTFENNDRKANRKFRNIYLWALIRNDIRKIVTTYNDRKYLGDEDAITTRLVSDLEVLNLHRTALNCLTLLKVYEIDFDESPVNRSEMIKRVLFLLFNIDDIPTYKLRPDLKDCEYVLGYFCETLMKRGEHLFSRDQFLIETQRCCHERLIDLETQVVFDVLYANNIITSYGNFFYFKFSYWVYYFAAQRMHHSTGFASYILEEMRYSHYPELIEFYTGIDRHRDDALKILIRDLSLSSSDVKEKCGLPDGLDPYRFAQWNTSDEMRKKMEDELIEGVKESNLPAVVKDKYADRYYDRSRPYDQTIRSILTENSFTRMMHTMRAASRALRNSDYVCPDIKRQLLAEIMVCWEQASKVLFVILPILAEDGYAQFDGAAFRLSNDFSKSPEERFLQILQVIPSNIVNWTKDDLFSQKMGPLLFDQINNADLSSLSKHELILMLIEQRPREWAKHVHKYITGIQKNSFYLLDIYQGLRAQYRYGYVSPSGLSEIEHLIKVSLTKHITGDRDPGVKAIKKAKLSDDIIPERNI
;
A
#
# COMPACT_ATOMS: atom_id res chain seq x y z
N MET A 1 17.78 34.88 32.17
CA MET A 1 17.40 34.94 30.74
C MET A 1 15.90 35.20 30.66
N THR A 2 15.44 36.39 30.24
CA THR A 2 14.13 36.87 30.73
C THR A 2 13.05 37.25 29.72
N SER A 3 13.35 37.53 28.44
CA SER A 3 12.32 37.95 27.45
C SER A 3 12.24 37.00 26.24
N PRO A 4 11.03 36.74 25.70
CA PRO A 4 10.86 35.92 24.50
C PRO A 4 11.41 36.62 23.25
N LEU A 5 11.85 35.83 22.27
CA LEU A 5 12.27 36.34 20.95
C LEU A 5 11.10 36.26 19.98
N ASN A 6 10.77 37.38 19.34
CA ASN A 6 9.69 37.44 18.36
C ASN A 6 10.20 37.79 16.96
N TRP A 7 9.59 37.21 15.94
CA TRP A 7 9.75 37.72 14.57
C TRP A 7 8.44 37.68 13.78
N LEU A 8 8.33 38.63 12.86
CA LEU A 8 7.29 38.66 11.83
C LEU A 8 7.87 38.05 10.55
N HIS A 9 7.16 37.09 9.96
CA HIS A 9 7.52 36.45 8.71
C HIS A 9 6.45 36.71 7.65
N ILE A 10 6.88 37.36 6.58
CA ILE A 10 6.07 37.71 5.41
C ILE A 10 6.75 37.22 4.13
N SER A 11 5.98 37.06 3.07
CA SER A 11 6.49 36.62 1.76
C SER A 11 5.51 37.03 0.66
N ASP A 12 5.95 36.96 -0.59
CA ASP A 12 5.09 37.02 -1.79
C ASP A 12 4.19 38.28 -1.74
N ILE A 13 4.81 39.47 -1.71
CA ILE A 13 4.14 40.76 -1.55
C ILE A 13 3.53 41.25 -2.87
N HIS A 14 4.18 40.93 -3.98
CA HIS A 14 3.76 41.21 -5.35
C HIS A 14 3.24 42.65 -5.57
N PHE A 15 4.14 43.62 -5.71
CA PHE A 15 3.79 44.99 -6.13
C PHE A 15 3.32 45.04 -7.60
N ASN A 16 2.16 44.45 -7.90
CA ASN A 16 1.57 44.36 -9.24
C ASN A 16 0.68 45.57 -9.56
N PRO A 17 0.96 46.35 -10.62
CA PRO A 17 0.11 47.47 -11.02
C PRO A 17 -1.31 47.06 -11.44
N LYS A 18 -1.51 45.86 -11.99
CA LYS A 18 -2.83 45.42 -12.48
C LYS A 18 -3.82 45.16 -11.35
N ASN A 19 -3.31 44.70 -10.21
CA ASN A 19 -4.10 44.37 -9.03
C ASN A 19 -3.93 45.42 -7.93
N GLU A 20 -3.35 46.58 -8.25
CA GLU A 20 -3.01 47.62 -7.28
C GLU A 20 -4.22 48.08 -6.47
N TRP A 21 -5.40 48.24 -7.09
CA TRP A 21 -6.64 48.63 -6.38
C TRP A 21 -7.04 47.66 -5.25
N ARG A 22 -6.74 46.36 -5.40
CA ARG A 22 -7.06 45.31 -4.43
C ARG A 22 -5.91 45.09 -3.46
N ASP A 23 -4.70 44.93 -3.99
CA ASP A 23 -3.54 44.51 -3.21
C ASP A 23 -2.95 45.67 -2.39
N SER A 24 -3.12 46.94 -2.82
CA SER A 24 -2.78 48.12 -1.99
C SER A 24 -3.64 48.17 -0.73
N THR A 25 -4.96 48.01 -0.88
CA THR A 25 -5.90 47.92 0.24
C THR A 25 -5.53 46.75 1.17
N THR A 26 -5.13 45.60 0.62
CA THR A 26 -4.69 44.46 1.44
C THR A 26 -3.42 44.74 2.25
N ARG A 27 -2.42 45.42 1.67
CA ARG A 27 -1.20 45.82 2.37
C ARG A 27 -1.45 46.88 3.44
N GLU A 28 -2.32 47.86 3.16
CA GLU A 28 -2.69 48.90 4.14
C GLU A 28 -3.47 48.29 5.32
N THR A 29 -4.47 47.46 5.04
CA THR A 29 -5.22 46.75 6.09
C THR A 29 -4.37 45.75 6.87
N LEU A 30 -3.28 45.22 6.28
CA LEU A 30 -2.30 44.40 7.03
C LEU A 30 -1.54 45.25 8.05
N LEU A 31 -1.09 46.45 7.65
CA LEU A 31 -0.38 47.36 8.54
C LEU A 31 -1.26 47.81 9.71
N GLU A 32 -2.53 48.13 9.43
CA GLU A 32 -3.53 48.46 10.46
C GLU A 32 -3.74 47.29 11.42
N PHE A 33 -3.98 46.08 10.87
CA PHE A 33 -4.17 44.88 11.66
C PHE A 33 -2.98 44.53 12.56
N LEU A 34 -1.76 44.63 12.03
CA LEU A 34 -0.55 44.41 12.82
C LEU A 34 -0.38 45.47 13.92
N ALA A 35 -0.70 46.73 13.63
CA ALA A 35 -0.67 47.80 14.63
C ALA A 35 -1.66 47.53 15.77
N ASP A 36 -2.86 47.06 15.44
CA ASP A 36 -3.87 46.68 16.44
C ASP A 36 -3.41 45.47 17.27
N ILE A 37 -2.87 44.42 16.64
CA ILE A 37 -2.33 43.25 17.35
C ILE A 37 -1.22 43.64 18.32
N PHE A 38 -0.26 44.45 17.90
CA PHE A 38 0.87 44.83 18.75
C PHE A 38 0.45 45.79 19.86
N LYS A 39 -0.63 46.54 19.67
CA LYS A 39 -1.23 47.39 20.70
C LYS A 39 -2.02 46.57 21.72
N GLU A 40 -2.79 45.58 21.26
CA GLU A 40 -3.58 44.68 22.13
C GLU A 40 -2.69 43.71 22.92
N ASP A 41 -1.68 43.14 22.26
CA ASP A 41 -0.69 42.27 22.88
C ASP A 41 0.74 42.71 22.51
N PRO A 42 1.31 43.65 23.30
CA PRO A 42 2.69 44.10 23.10
C PRO A 42 3.73 42.98 23.15
N SER A 43 3.39 41.82 23.73
CA SER A 43 4.30 40.67 23.81
C SER A 43 4.52 39.98 22.47
N LEU A 44 3.70 40.26 21.45
CA LEU A 44 3.86 39.76 20.08
C LEU A 44 4.70 40.70 19.19
N THR A 45 5.06 41.88 19.68
CA THR A 45 5.80 42.87 18.89
C THR A 45 7.16 42.30 18.45
N PRO A 46 7.45 42.25 17.14
CA PRO A 46 8.61 41.54 16.61
C PRO A 46 9.93 42.23 16.94
N ASP A 47 10.97 41.43 17.16
CA ASP A 47 12.37 41.87 17.23
C ASP A 47 13.05 41.85 15.86
N PHE A 48 12.52 41.04 14.94
CA PHE A 48 13.02 40.87 13.58
C PHE A 48 11.86 40.76 12.59
N ILE A 49 12.10 41.20 11.36
CA ILE A 49 11.19 41.00 10.24
C ILE A 49 11.93 40.21 9.16
N PHE A 50 11.33 39.12 8.71
CA PHE A 50 11.86 38.26 7.67
C PHE A 50 10.92 38.27 6.46
N CYS A 51 11.43 38.66 5.29
CA CYS A 51 10.72 38.61 4.01
C CYS A 51 11.33 37.52 3.12
N THR A 52 10.59 36.45 2.85
CA THR A 52 11.12 35.28 2.12
C THR A 52 10.91 35.32 0.61
N GLY A 53 11.02 36.49 -0.01
CA GLY A 53 11.01 36.63 -1.47
C GLY A 53 9.69 37.04 -2.09
N ASP A 54 9.74 37.16 -3.41
CA ASP A 54 8.66 37.66 -4.26
C ASP A 54 8.11 39.00 -3.77
N ILE A 55 9.04 39.94 -3.53
CA ILE A 55 8.70 41.31 -3.18
C ILE A 55 8.02 41.97 -4.38
N ALA A 56 8.66 41.89 -5.54
CA ALA A 56 8.10 42.33 -6.80
C ALA A 56 7.13 41.28 -7.40
N PHE A 57 6.37 41.70 -8.40
CA PHE A 57 5.56 40.83 -9.24
C PHE A 57 6.29 40.41 -10.54
N GLY A 58 7.40 41.05 -10.85
CA GLY A 58 8.18 40.82 -12.09
C GLY A 58 8.28 42.04 -12.99
N GLU A 59 9.27 42.05 -13.87
CA GLU A 59 9.43 43.11 -14.88
C GLU A 59 8.23 43.11 -15.83
N SER A 60 7.63 44.27 -16.06
CA SER A 60 6.46 44.40 -16.92
C SER A 60 6.42 45.74 -17.63
N LYS A 61 5.74 45.78 -18.79
CA LYS A 61 5.49 47.04 -19.51
C LYS A 61 4.70 48.07 -18.71
N ALA A 62 3.91 47.64 -17.73
CA ALA A 62 3.05 48.51 -16.93
C ALA A 62 3.82 49.16 -15.76
N LEU A 63 4.71 48.43 -15.12
CA LEU A 63 5.52 48.90 -13.99
C LEU A 63 6.84 48.12 -13.93
N SER A 64 7.96 48.83 -14.02
CA SER A 64 9.29 48.22 -13.94
C SER A 64 9.63 47.74 -12.53
N LEU A 65 10.55 46.79 -12.41
CA LEU A 65 11.03 46.30 -11.12
C LEU A 65 11.55 47.44 -10.23
N GLU A 66 12.27 48.41 -10.80
CA GLU A 66 12.76 49.58 -10.05
C GLU A 66 11.62 50.35 -9.35
N LYS A 67 10.50 50.58 -10.06
CA LYS A 67 9.34 51.28 -9.49
C LYS A 67 8.62 50.43 -8.44
N GLN A 68 8.54 49.11 -8.64
CA GLN A 68 8.00 48.19 -7.65
C GLN A 68 8.83 48.21 -6.37
N TYR A 69 10.16 48.24 -6.47
CA TYR A 69 11.04 48.37 -5.29
C TYR A 69 10.89 49.72 -4.58
N ILE A 70 10.54 50.80 -5.27
CA ILE A 70 10.19 52.08 -4.61
C ILE A 70 8.94 51.91 -3.74
N GLN A 71 7.91 51.21 -4.23
CA GLN A 71 6.72 50.89 -3.44
C GLN A 71 7.05 49.97 -2.26
N ALA A 72 7.94 48.99 -2.47
CA ALA A 72 8.44 48.13 -1.40
C ALA A 72 9.15 48.90 -0.29
N ARG A 73 9.99 49.90 -0.62
CA ARG A 73 10.65 50.78 0.38
C ARG A 73 9.63 51.51 1.25
N ASP A 74 8.57 52.06 0.65
CA ASP A 74 7.50 52.73 1.40
C ASP A 74 6.77 51.76 2.34
N PHE A 75 6.39 50.58 1.83
CA PHE A 75 5.73 49.55 2.61
C PHE A 75 6.59 49.07 3.80
N PHE A 76 7.86 48.73 3.57
CA PHE A 76 8.76 48.29 4.65
C PHE A 76 9.01 49.41 5.67
N SER A 77 9.09 50.68 5.25
CA SER A 77 9.25 51.81 6.16
C SER A 77 8.02 51.97 7.06
N LYS A 78 6.81 51.83 6.50
CA LYS A 78 5.57 51.82 7.27
C LYS A 78 5.50 50.61 8.22
N LEU A 79 5.91 49.42 7.75
CA LEU A 79 5.92 48.21 8.57
C LEU A 79 6.88 48.32 9.77
N LEU A 80 8.08 48.88 9.57
CA LEU A 80 9.03 49.14 10.67
C LEU A 80 8.46 50.10 11.71
N ASN A 81 7.67 51.09 11.28
CA ASN A 81 6.95 52.00 12.18
C ASN A 81 5.81 51.30 12.94
N VAL A 82 5.06 50.41 12.28
CA VAL A 82 4.01 49.59 12.93
C VAL A 82 4.60 48.67 14.00
N CYS A 83 5.79 48.12 13.76
CA CYS A 83 6.52 47.27 14.71
C CYS A 83 7.27 48.05 15.81
N ALA A 84 6.90 49.31 16.07
CA ALA A 84 7.57 50.16 17.05
C ALA A 84 7.46 49.60 18.48
N LYS A 85 8.56 49.68 19.24
CA LYS A 85 8.59 49.39 20.68
C LYS A 85 8.83 50.68 21.44
N ASP A 86 7.97 50.97 22.42
CA ASP A 86 8.04 52.18 23.25
C ASP A 86 8.11 53.50 22.43
N GLY A 87 7.39 53.54 21.30
CA GLY A 87 7.34 54.70 20.41
C GLY A 87 8.56 54.85 19.48
N VAL A 88 9.49 53.90 19.48
CA VAL A 88 10.66 53.86 18.59
C VAL A 88 10.44 52.80 17.53
N ALA A 89 10.48 53.20 16.25
CA ALA A 89 10.37 52.29 15.11
C ALA A 89 11.43 51.19 15.17
N LEU A 90 11.08 49.99 14.69
CA LEU A 90 12.04 48.90 14.60
C LEU A 90 13.18 49.32 13.67
N SER A 91 14.42 49.09 14.10
CA SER A 91 15.58 49.47 13.31
C SER A 91 15.64 48.70 11.99
N ILE A 92 16.02 49.37 10.91
CA ILE A 92 16.10 48.79 9.57
C ILE A 92 17.10 47.61 9.50
N ASP A 93 18.10 47.58 10.38
CA ASP A 93 19.05 46.46 10.52
C ASP A 93 18.43 45.17 11.11
N ARG A 94 17.13 45.20 11.43
CA ARG A 94 16.32 44.05 11.88
C ARG A 94 15.39 43.50 10.80
N LEU A 95 15.35 44.14 9.63
CA LEU A 95 14.67 43.64 8.44
C LEU A 95 15.66 42.86 7.57
N PHE A 96 15.29 41.63 7.20
CA PHE A 96 16.05 40.80 6.27
C PHE A 96 15.15 40.29 5.16
N VAL A 97 15.67 40.31 3.94
CA VAL A 97 14.91 39.97 2.72
C VAL A 97 15.71 39.03 1.82
N VAL A 98 15.07 38.06 1.18
CA VAL A 98 15.69 37.23 0.12
C VAL A 98 14.95 37.43 -1.20
N PRO A 99 15.58 37.18 -2.37
CA PRO A 99 14.87 37.27 -3.65
C PRO A 99 14.06 36.00 -3.93
N GLY A 100 12.91 36.16 -4.59
CA GLY A 100 12.15 35.08 -5.21
C GLY A 100 12.18 35.10 -6.74
N ASN A 101 11.45 34.20 -7.39
CA ASN A 101 11.44 34.10 -8.85
C ASN A 101 10.66 35.24 -9.54
N HIS A 102 9.81 35.99 -8.84
CA HIS A 102 9.20 37.22 -9.33
C HIS A 102 10.11 38.45 -9.20
N ASP A 103 11.19 38.37 -8.40
CA ASP A 103 12.19 39.44 -8.31
C ASP A 103 13.20 39.42 -9.49
N VAL A 104 13.09 38.43 -10.37
CA VAL A 104 13.91 38.22 -11.57
C VAL A 104 13.42 39.08 -12.74
N ASN A 105 14.33 39.85 -13.33
CA ASN A 105 14.12 40.48 -14.63
C ASN A 105 14.32 39.43 -15.74
N ARG A 106 13.20 38.92 -16.28
CA ARG A 106 13.22 37.90 -17.34
C ARG A 106 13.65 38.45 -18.70
N ASP A 107 13.53 39.76 -18.93
CA ASP A 107 13.87 40.39 -20.21
C ASP A 107 15.38 40.41 -20.49
N VAL A 108 16.20 40.26 -19.46
CA VAL A 108 17.67 40.25 -19.57
C VAL A 108 18.28 38.84 -19.49
N ILE A 109 17.45 37.80 -19.44
CA ILE A 109 17.93 36.41 -19.39
C ILE A 109 18.50 36.00 -20.74
N ASN A 110 19.76 35.55 -20.73
CA ASN A 110 20.38 34.88 -21.86
C ASN A 110 19.79 33.47 -22.02
N THR A 111 18.99 33.27 -23.07
CA THR A 111 18.24 32.02 -23.31
C THR A 111 19.14 30.82 -23.53
N ASP A 112 20.30 31.00 -24.18
CA ASP A 112 21.24 29.91 -24.44
C ASP A 112 21.95 29.48 -23.15
N ALA A 113 22.39 30.46 -22.34
CA ALA A 113 23.00 30.19 -21.04
C ALA A 113 22.00 29.52 -20.08
N GLN A 114 20.73 29.95 -20.11
CA GLN A 114 19.67 29.33 -19.32
C GLN A 114 19.39 27.90 -19.78
N SER A 115 19.30 27.66 -21.08
CA SER A 115 19.11 26.31 -21.64
C SER A 115 20.25 25.39 -21.22
N ALA A 116 21.49 25.90 -21.14
CA ALA A 116 22.62 25.15 -20.61
C ALA A 116 22.45 24.81 -19.12
N LEU A 117 22.01 25.75 -18.27
CA LEU A 117 21.76 25.49 -16.84
C LEU A 117 20.67 24.42 -16.64
N VAL A 118 19.58 24.49 -17.39
CA VAL A 118 18.49 23.49 -17.39
C VAL A 118 18.99 22.14 -17.88
N SER A 119 19.81 22.12 -18.94
CA SER A 119 20.41 20.87 -19.44
C SER A 119 21.34 20.24 -18.40
N LEU A 120 22.15 21.04 -17.70
CA LEU A 120 23.02 20.54 -16.63
C LEU A 120 22.20 19.97 -15.46
N ALA A 121 21.01 20.53 -15.18
CA ALA A 121 20.13 20.07 -14.11
C ALA A 121 19.58 18.65 -14.33
N LYS A 122 19.67 18.10 -15.56
CA LYS A 122 19.31 16.71 -15.87
C LYS A 122 20.28 15.69 -15.26
N GLU A 123 21.55 16.06 -15.10
CA GLU A 123 22.60 15.23 -14.47
C GLU A 123 23.25 15.97 -13.29
N PRO A 124 22.46 16.32 -12.25
CA PRO A 124 22.88 17.33 -11.30
C PRO A 124 24.05 16.88 -10.42
N TYR A 125 24.18 15.57 -10.12
CA TYR A 125 25.32 15.03 -9.35
C TYR A 125 26.64 15.02 -10.12
N ILE A 126 26.62 15.14 -11.45
CA ILE A 126 27.85 15.29 -12.24
C ILE A 126 28.28 16.76 -12.20
N HIS A 127 27.31 17.68 -12.25
CA HIS A 127 27.58 19.09 -12.47
C HIS A 127 27.56 19.95 -11.20
N HIS A 128 27.07 19.46 -10.06
CA HIS A 128 26.95 20.27 -8.85
C HIS A 128 28.28 20.87 -8.39
N GLN A 129 29.39 20.13 -8.46
CA GLN A 129 30.71 20.67 -8.10
C GLN A 129 31.10 21.84 -9.02
N THR A 130 30.90 21.68 -10.32
CA THR A 130 31.18 22.73 -11.32
C THR A 130 30.30 23.96 -11.07
N ILE A 131 29.01 23.79 -10.79
CA ILE A 131 28.11 24.90 -10.48
C ILE A 131 28.52 25.62 -9.20
N ASN A 132 28.85 24.88 -8.14
CA ASN A 132 29.36 25.47 -6.90
C ASN A 132 30.69 26.22 -7.11
N GLN A 133 31.58 25.69 -7.96
CA GLN A 133 32.85 26.35 -8.29
C GLN A 133 32.63 27.60 -9.16
N ARG A 134 31.64 27.59 -10.08
CA ARG A 134 31.25 28.78 -10.85
C ARG A 134 30.72 29.88 -9.95
N PHE A 135 29.88 29.51 -8.97
CA PHE A 135 29.34 30.41 -7.96
C PHE A 135 30.46 31.01 -7.08
N GLU A 136 31.41 30.18 -6.61
CA GLU A 136 32.58 30.64 -5.84
C GLU A 136 33.46 31.60 -6.66
N ASN A 137 33.88 31.16 -7.86
CA ASN A 137 34.83 31.90 -8.69
C ASN A 137 34.23 33.14 -9.35
N ARG A 138 32.90 33.30 -9.33
CA ARG A 138 32.15 34.33 -10.05
C ARG A 138 32.55 34.36 -11.53
N THR A 139 32.46 33.21 -12.18
CA THR A 139 32.83 33.08 -13.59
C THR A 139 31.94 33.96 -14.48
N LYS A 140 32.30 34.10 -15.75
CA LYS A 140 31.51 34.90 -16.70
C LYS A 140 30.07 34.39 -16.80
N GLU A 141 29.85 33.07 -16.79
CA GLU A 141 28.53 32.45 -16.82
C GLU A 141 27.72 32.77 -15.56
N PHE A 142 28.36 32.80 -14.39
CA PHE A 142 27.71 33.22 -13.15
C PHE A 142 27.35 34.71 -13.20
N ALA A 143 28.28 35.57 -13.63
CA ALA A 143 28.06 37.01 -13.73
C ALA A 143 26.92 37.34 -14.71
N ASP A 144 26.82 36.61 -15.82
CA ASP A 144 25.72 36.67 -16.78
C ASP A 144 24.38 36.28 -16.13
N ALA A 145 24.34 35.14 -15.43
CA ALA A 145 23.14 34.70 -14.72
C ALA A 145 22.67 35.73 -13.68
N MET A 146 23.59 36.37 -12.94
CA MET A 146 23.26 37.36 -11.92
C MET A 146 22.69 38.68 -12.44
N GLN A 147 22.80 38.98 -13.75
CA GLN A 147 22.19 40.20 -14.33
C GLN A 147 20.68 40.24 -14.10
N ARG A 148 20.03 39.07 -14.10
CA ARG A 148 18.59 38.92 -13.89
C ARG A 148 18.12 39.43 -12.51
N LEU A 149 19.01 39.52 -11.52
CA LEU A 149 18.71 40.02 -10.17
C LEU A 149 19.33 41.40 -9.89
N HIS A 150 19.78 42.13 -10.91
CA HIS A 150 20.43 43.43 -10.74
C HIS A 150 19.57 44.43 -9.96
N HIS A 151 18.28 44.53 -10.27
CA HIS A 151 17.37 45.45 -9.58
C HIS A 151 17.18 45.09 -8.10
N PHE A 152 17.09 43.79 -7.76
CA PHE A 152 17.03 43.34 -6.37
C PHE A 152 18.33 43.69 -5.63
N SER A 153 19.49 43.42 -6.24
CA SER A 153 20.81 43.75 -5.67
C SER A 153 20.94 45.25 -5.38
N GLN A 154 20.50 46.10 -6.31
CA GLN A 154 20.48 47.55 -6.16
C GLN A 154 19.49 48.01 -5.07
N PHE A 155 18.30 47.40 -5.00
CA PHE A 155 17.34 47.66 -3.93
C PHE A 155 17.94 47.37 -2.54
N VAL A 156 18.59 46.21 -2.37
CA VAL A 156 19.26 45.84 -1.11
C VAL A 156 20.41 46.79 -0.81
N LYS A 157 21.23 47.14 -1.80
CA LYS A 157 22.37 48.07 -1.63
C LYS A 157 21.93 49.42 -1.06
N ASP A 158 20.87 49.98 -1.63
CA ASP A 158 20.40 51.33 -1.29
C ASP A 158 19.56 51.37 -0.02
N TYR A 159 18.72 50.36 0.22
CA TYR A 159 17.74 50.37 1.31
C TYR A 159 18.16 49.52 2.51
N LEU A 160 18.86 48.40 2.29
CA LEU A 160 19.28 47.45 3.33
C LEU A 160 20.80 47.23 3.28
N PRO A 161 21.62 48.30 3.46
CA PRO A 161 23.07 48.20 3.29
C PRO A 161 23.74 47.22 4.25
N HIS A 162 23.11 46.91 5.40
CA HIS A 162 23.60 45.87 6.32
C HIS A 162 23.57 44.46 5.73
N GLN A 163 22.74 44.23 4.71
CA GLN A 163 22.56 42.96 4.02
C GLN A 163 23.20 42.93 2.61
N HIS A 164 23.77 44.06 2.16
CA HIS A 164 24.39 44.13 0.84
C HIS A 164 25.58 43.17 0.73
N ASP A 165 25.66 42.47 -0.40
CA ASP A 165 26.75 41.59 -0.75
C ASP A 165 27.59 42.23 -1.85
N ASP A 166 28.77 42.78 -1.49
CA ASP A 166 29.72 43.39 -2.42
C ASP A 166 30.18 42.42 -3.52
N GLU A 167 30.05 41.12 -3.28
CA GLU A 167 30.43 40.06 -4.23
C GLU A 167 29.29 39.70 -5.20
N ASN A 168 28.15 40.40 -5.09
CA ASN A 168 26.96 40.30 -5.94
C ASN A 168 26.44 38.87 -6.14
N ARG A 169 26.53 38.01 -5.11
CA ARG A 169 25.86 36.71 -5.07
C ARG A 169 24.47 36.80 -4.44
N ILE A 170 24.18 37.93 -3.81
CA ILE A 170 22.92 38.22 -3.10
C ILE A 170 22.73 37.17 -1.98
N PHE A 171 23.83 36.85 -1.31
CA PHE A 171 23.88 35.95 -0.18
C PHE A 171 24.36 36.71 1.05
N PHE A 172 23.66 36.56 2.17
CA PHE A 172 24.05 37.19 3.42
C PHE A 172 24.10 36.17 4.55
N SER A 173 25.11 36.25 5.41
CA SER A 173 25.11 35.48 6.66
C SER A 173 25.97 36.16 7.72
N LYS A 174 25.37 36.42 8.89
CA LYS A 174 26.05 37.11 9.99
C LYS A 174 25.43 36.73 11.33
N LYS A 175 26.22 36.89 12.41
CA LYS A 175 25.70 36.88 13.78
C LYS A 175 25.22 38.26 14.18
N ILE A 176 23.97 38.35 14.59
CA ILE A 176 23.34 39.56 15.08
C ILE A 176 23.15 39.43 16.59
N LYS A 177 23.55 40.46 17.34
CA LYS A 177 23.32 40.51 18.78
C LYS A 177 21.89 40.94 19.07
N TRP A 178 21.23 40.22 19.96
CA TRP A 178 19.91 40.56 20.50
C TRP A 178 19.82 40.10 21.96
N ASN A 179 19.54 41.04 22.87
CA ASN A 179 19.43 40.77 24.33
C ASN A 179 20.56 39.89 24.91
N GLY A 180 21.80 40.11 24.44
CA GLY A 180 22.99 39.36 24.87
C GLY A 180 23.20 37.99 24.18
N LEU A 181 22.26 37.54 23.34
CA LEU A 181 22.39 36.34 22.52
C LEU A 181 22.95 36.67 21.13
N GLU A 182 23.75 35.76 20.59
CA GLU A 182 24.18 35.80 19.19
C GLU A 182 23.23 34.95 18.34
N ILE A 183 22.45 35.61 17.47
CA ILE A 183 21.55 34.95 16.52
C ILE A 183 22.25 34.91 15.16
N GLY A 184 22.53 33.72 14.64
CA GLY A 184 23.01 33.54 13.28
C GLY A 184 21.85 33.65 12.31
N ILE A 185 21.91 34.62 11.39
CA ILE A 185 20.91 34.81 10.34
C ILE A 185 21.62 34.58 9.00
N SER A 186 21.03 33.75 8.15
CA SER A 186 21.51 33.45 6.80
C SER A 186 20.40 33.59 5.77
N CYS A 187 20.64 34.43 4.76
CA CYS A 187 19.72 34.74 3.65
C CYS A 187 20.29 34.11 2.38
N PHE A 188 19.60 33.09 1.86
CA PHE A 188 20.02 32.31 0.70
C PHE A 188 19.41 32.86 -0.59
N ASN A 189 20.17 32.81 -1.68
CA ASN A 189 19.69 33.15 -3.00
C ASN A 189 19.27 31.88 -3.75
N SER A 190 17.97 31.62 -3.80
CA SER A 190 17.39 30.53 -4.61
C SER A 190 16.97 30.97 -6.01
N ALA A 191 16.98 32.27 -6.32
CA ALA A 191 16.38 32.82 -7.54
C ALA A 191 17.38 33.02 -8.69
N TRP A 192 18.69 32.90 -8.44
CA TRP A 192 19.73 33.26 -9.42
C TRP A 192 19.78 32.40 -10.68
N THR A 193 19.10 31.25 -10.70
CA THR A 193 18.94 30.41 -11.90
C THR A 193 17.49 30.32 -12.40
N CYS A 194 16.55 31.04 -11.77
CA CYS A 194 15.14 31.05 -12.17
C CYS A 194 14.93 31.81 -13.48
N SER A 195 14.11 31.26 -14.37
CA SER A 195 13.75 31.89 -15.65
C SER A 195 12.30 31.75 -16.05
N GLY A 196 11.57 30.77 -15.53
CA GLY A 196 10.25 30.45 -16.07
C GLY A 196 9.66 29.13 -15.59
N PRO A 197 8.66 28.59 -16.30
CA PRO A 197 7.96 27.35 -15.93
C PRO A 197 8.88 26.13 -15.75
N GLU A 198 10.04 26.12 -16.41
CA GLU A 198 11.06 25.09 -16.29
C GLU A 198 11.80 25.06 -14.94
N ASP A 199 11.57 26.03 -14.05
CA ASP A 199 12.24 26.13 -12.76
C ASP A 199 11.89 24.97 -11.81
N ASP A 200 10.69 24.39 -11.92
CA ASP A 200 10.25 23.27 -11.07
C ASP A 200 11.26 22.11 -11.14
N ARG A 201 11.84 21.77 -9.97
CA ARG A 201 12.88 20.75 -9.76
C ARG A 201 14.19 20.95 -10.54
N ASN A 202 14.43 22.12 -11.13
CA ASN A 202 15.63 22.39 -11.92
C ASN A 202 16.49 23.55 -11.38
N ILE A 203 16.03 24.26 -10.33
CA ILE A 203 16.79 25.37 -9.76
C ILE A 203 18.13 24.86 -9.23
N TRP A 204 19.20 25.55 -9.62
CA TRP A 204 20.52 25.40 -9.01
C TRP A 204 20.65 26.35 -7.83
N LEU A 205 20.85 25.79 -6.64
CA LEU A 205 21.11 26.56 -5.43
C LEU A 205 22.61 26.89 -5.31
N ALA A 206 23.50 26.09 -5.90
CA ALA A 206 24.90 26.06 -5.47
C ALA A 206 24.99 25.85 -3.95
N GLY A 207 24.26 24.83 -3.48
CA GLY A 207 23.97 24.62 -2.07
C GLY A 207 25.24 24.42 -1.25
N GLN A 208 26.19 23.62 -1.74
CA GLN A 208 27.43 23.35 -1.02
C GLN A 208 28.19 24.63 -0.67
N TRP A 209 28.28 25.59 -1.59
CA TRP A 209 28.91 26.88 -1.32
C TRP A 209 28.12 27.71 -0.32
N GLN A 210 26.82 27.96 -0.59
CA GLN A 210 26.00 28.87 0.24
C GLN A 210 25.89 28.35 1.69
N PHE A 211 25.67 27.05 1.88
CA PHE A 211 25.61 26.44 3.21
C PHE A 211 26.95 26.46 3.94
N ASN A 212 28.06 26.19 3.26
CA ASN A 212 29.40 26.24 3.87
C ASN A 212 29.78 27.66 4.28
N LYS A 213 29.51 28.65 3.43
CA LYS A 213 29.73 30.06 3.74
C LYS A 213 28.87 30.51 4.92
N SER A 214 27.59 30.12 4.93
CA SER A 214 26.69 30.35 6.06
C SER A 214 27.27 29.77 7.35
N HIS A 215 27.61 28.49 7.36
CA HIS A 215 28.15 27.81 8.54
C HIS A 215 29.42 28.51 9.06
N LYS A 216 30.34 28.91 8.17
CA LYS A 216 31.54 29.66 8.56
C LYS A 216 31.20 30.95 9.30
N ASN A 217 30.20 31.68 8.83
CA ASN A 217 29.83 32.99 9.35
C ASN A 217 28.95 32.92 10.61
N THR A 218 28.12 31.89 10.76
CA THR A 218 27.11 31.78 11.83
C THR A 218 27.40 30.68 12.86
N SER A 219 28.44 29.86 12.67
CA SER A 219 28.83 28.80 13.60
C SER A 219 28.98 29.31 15.04
N LYS A 220 28.58 28.47 16.02
CA LYS A 220 28.56 28.81 17.45
C LYS A 220 27.56 29.91 17.85
N SER A 221 26.64 30.32 16.98
CA SER A 221 25.50 31.14 17.37
C SER A 221 24.60 30.39 18.37
N CYS A 222 23.94 31.15 19.24
CA CYS A 222 22.95 30.62 20.18
C CYS A 222 21.77 30.05 19.42
N ILE A 223 21.30 30.76 18.39
CA ILE A 223 20.16 30.39 17.53
C ILE A 223 20.60 30.59 16.07
N SER A 224 20.22 29.67 15.19
CA SER A 224 20.54 29.72 13.75
C SER A 224 19.25 29.71 12.94
N ILE A 225 19.03 30.77 12.15
CA ILE A 225 17.84 31.01 11.32
C ILE A 225 18.28 31.14 9.86
N GLY A 226 17.70 30.32 8.99
CA GLY A 226 17.90 30.38 7.54
C GLY A 226 16.65 30.90 6.83
N LEU A 227 16.83 31.79 5.86
CA LEU A 227 15.77 32.36 5.01
C LEU A 227 16.05 31.99 3.55
N ILE A 228 15.03 31.51 2.84
CA ILE A 228 15.09 31.19 1.41
C ILE A 228 13.71 31.43 0.78
N HIS A 229 13.59 31.61 -0.53
CA HIS A 229 12.27 31.74 -1.15
C HIS A 229 11.66 30.38 -1.48
N HIS A 230 12.34 29.60 -2.33
CA HIS A 230 11.82 28.32 -2.80
C HIS A 230 11.99 27.19 -1.76
N PRO A 231 10.99 26.32 -1.58
CA PRO A 231 11.13 25.10 -0.80
C PRO A 231 12.07 24.09 -1.47
N ASN A 232 12.56 23.11 -0.70
CA ASN A 232 13.65 22.22 -1.13
C ASN A 232 13.32 21.39 -2.39
N ASP A 233 12.05 21.09 -2.62
CA ASP A 233 11.57 20.29 -3.75
C ASP A 233 11.70 20.99 -5.11
N TRP A 234 11.88 22.31 -5.12
CA TRP A 234 12.15 23.10 -6.33
C TRP A 234 13.59 23.00 -6.83
N PHE A 235 14.52 22.56 -5.98
CA PHE A 235 15.91 22.42 -6.38
C PHE A 235 16.13 21.17 -7.23
N ASN A 236 17.13 21.24 -8.10
CA ASN A 236 17.71 20.05 -8.73
C ASN A 236 18.06 19.00 -7.68
N LEU A 237 18.03 17.73 -8.09
CA LEU A 237 18.14 16.60 -7.17
C LEU A 237 19.41 16.65 -6.27
N ALA A 238 20.54 17.12 -6.78
CA ALA A 238 21.78 17.19 -6.00
C ALA A 238 21.72 18.26 -4.90
N ASP A 239 21.28 19.48 -5.23
CA ASP A 239 21.12 20.55 -4.23
C ASP A 239 19.96 20.25 -3.26
N ARG A 240 18.88 19.60 -3.73
CA ARG A 240 17.76 19.16 -2.88
C ARG A 240 18.21 18.16 -1.82
N ASP A 241 18.94 17.13 -2.22
CA ASP A 241 19.48 16.12 -1.31
C ASP A 241 20.44 16.73 -0.29
N PHE A 242 21.29 17.65 -0.77
CA PHE A 242 22.24 18.35 0.08
C PHE A 242 21.53 19.25 1.09
N ALA A 243 20.57 20.06 0.65
CA ALA A 243 19.77 20.94 1.49
C ALA A 243 18.96 20.15 2.53
N SER A 244 18.29 19.06 2.11
CA SER A 244 17.46 18.23 2.98
C SER A 244 18.25 17.56 4.11
N LYS A 245 19.54 17.28 3.91
CA LYS A 245 20.45 16.79 4.96
C LYS A 245 21.01 17.93 5.81
N THR A 246 21.34 19.06 5.18
CA THR A 246 22.08 20.15 5.83
C THR A 246 21.20 21.06 6.67
N ILE A 247 19.98 21.36 6.23
CA ILE A 247 19.05 22.28 6.91
C ILE A 247 18.75 21.78 8.33
N PRO A 248 18.28 20.53 8.56
CA PRO A 248 17.96 20.05 9.91
C PRO A 248 19.18 19.93 10.83
N THR A 249 20.38 19.94 10.26
CA THR A 249 21.64 19.79 11.00
C THR A 249 22.22 21.15 11.42
N ASN A 250 22.05 22.19 10.59
CA ASN A 250 22.76 23.46 10.74
C ASN A 250 21.87 24.64 11.17
N PHE A 251 20.55 24.51 11.07
CA PHE A 251 19.60 25.58 11.39
C PHE A 251 18.56 25.08 12.39
N ASP A 252 18.25 25.91 13.39
CA ASP A 252 17.13 25.64 14.29
C ASP A 252 15.80 26.04 13.64
N PHE A 253 15.82 27.10 12.82
CA PHE A 253 14.65 27.61 12.11
C PHE A 253 14.96 27.79 10.62
N TRP A 254 14.09 27.28 9.75
CA TRP A 254 14.20 27.42 8.30
C TRP A 254 12.91 28.03 7.74
N LEU A 255 13.01 29.23 7.18
CA LEU A 255 11.87 30.02 6.73
C LEU A 255 11.84 30.09 5.21
N HIS A 256 10.67 29.83 4.63
CA HIS A 256 10.46 29.97 3.18
C HIS A 256 9.09 30.55 2.78
N GLY A 257 8.96 30.90 1.49
CA GLY A 257 7.74 31.41 0.86
C GLY A 257 7.26 30.50 -0.26
N HIS A 258 6.75 31.10 -1.34
CA HIS A 258 6.43 30.49 -2.64
C HIS A 258 5.21 29.55 -2.68
N SER A 259 4.99 28.75 -1.63
CA SER A 259 3.87 27.79 -1.59
C SER A 259 2.51 28.43 -1.30
N HIS A 260 2.46 29.75 -1.03
CA HIS A 260 1.28 30.56 -0.69
C HIS A 260 0.45 30.07 0.51
N ASN A 261 0.84 28.98 1.18
CA ASN A 261 0.16 28.43 2.34
C ASN A 261 1.04 28.56 3.59
N ALA A 262 0.52 29.25 4.61
CA ALA A 262 1.21 29.38 5.88
C ALA A 262 1.18 28.04 6.64
N TRP A 263 2.35 27.44 6.84
CA TRP A 263 2.46 26.11 7.43
C TRP A 263 3.68 25.98 8.34
N VAL A 264 3.56 25.20 9.41
CA VAL A 264 4.65 24.94 10.36
C VAL A 264 4.93 23.45 10.41
N THR A 265 6.20 23.08 10.22
CA THR A 265 6.67 21.70 10.30
C THR A 265 7.69 21.58 11.44
N PRO A 266 7.24 21.25 12.66
CA PRO A 266 8.14 21.01 13.79
C PRO A 266 8.92 19.71 13.60
N GLY A 267 10.24 19.79 13.71
CA GLY A 267 11.15 18.65 13.75
C GLY A 267 11.95 18.63 15.06
N PRO A 268 12.61 17.49 15.38
CA PRO A 268 13.38 17.37 16.62
C PRO A 268 14.61 18.29 16.68
N ASN A 269 15.19 18.64 15.52
CA ASN A 269 16.42 19.44 15.41
C ASN A 269 16.22 20.78 14.70
N ASN A 270 15.12 20.97 13.99
CA ASN A 270 14.78 22.20 13.30
C ASN A 270 13.26 22.37 13.21
N VAL A 271 12.80 23.60 13.04
CA VAL A 271 11.41 23.93 12.71
C VAL A 271 11.41 24.65 11.37
N THR A 272 10.65 24.13 10.41
CA THR A 272 10.44 24.80 9.12
C THR A 272 9.15 25.59 9.17
N ILE A 273 9.17 26.86 8.73
CA ILE A 273 8.02 27.77 8.76
C ILE A 273 7.83 28.36 7.36
N ALA A 274 6.70 28.07 6.74
CA ALA A 274 6.27 28.66 5.48
C ALA A 274 5.38 29.88 5.76
N ALA A 275 5.63 30.99 5.07
CA ALA A 275 4.69 32.11 5.03
C ALA A 275 3.63 31.87 3.94
N GLY A 276 2.42 32.40 4.18
CA GLY A 276 1.47 32.63 3.09
C GLY A 276 1.89 33.86 2.27
N ALA A 277 1.05 34.27 1.33
CA ALA A 277 1.34 35.41 0.49
C ALA A 277 0.74 36.73 1.05
N VAL A 278 1.40 37.86 0.86
CA VAL A 278 0.83 39.18 1.19
C VAL A 278 0.05 39.78 0.02
N GLY A 279 0.45 39.44 -1.21
CA GLY A 279 -0.25 39.68 -2.47
C GLY A 279 -0.54 38.31 -3.11
N ALA A 280 -1.79 38.01 -3.50
CA ALA A 280 -2.12 36.71 -4.09
C ALA A 280 -3.29 36.82 -5.07
N GLU A 281 -3.53 35.80 -5.90
CA GLU A 281 -4.68 35.82 -6.83
C GLU A 281 -5.99 35.56 -6.08
N GLU A 282 -5.98 34.62 -5.14
CA GLU A 282 -7.13 34.27 -4.31
C GLU A 282 -6.99 34.71 -2.85
N ASN A 283 -8.13 34.88 -2.16
CA ASN A 283 -8.11 35.37 -0.78
C ASN A 283 -7.51 34.36 0.22
N ASP A 284 -7.73 33.07 0.00
CA ASP A 284 -7.27 31.97 0.85
C ASP A 284 -5.76 31.73 0.82
N GLU A 285 -5.06 32.36 -0.11
CA GLU A 285 -3.59 32.40 -0.20
C GLU A 285 -2.98 33.50 0.68
N PHE A 286 -3.78 34.49 1.14
CA PHE A 286 -3.25 35.56 1.98
C PHE A 286 -2.85 35.03 3.35
N GLY A 287 -1.58 35.18 3.72
CA GLY A 287 -1.10 34.75 5.02
C GLY A 287 0.21 35.38 5.48
N VAL A 288 0.30 35.68 6.78
CA VAL A 288 1.53 36.08 7.47
C VAL A 288 1.63 35.33 8.79
N ASN A 289 2.85 35.23 9.35
CA ASN A 289 3.00 34.60 10.66
C ASN A 289 3.90 35.39 11.61
N ILE A 290 3.58 35.32 12.91
CA ILE A 290 4.41 35.85 13.99
C ILE A 290 4.86 34.67 14.85
N THR A 291 6.16 34.49 15.00
CA THR A 291 6.70 33.40 15.84
C THR A 291 7.34 33.95 17.10
N THR A 292 6.98 33.35 18.23
CA THR A 292 7.46 33.69 19.56
C THR A 292 8.20 32.50 20.15
N LEU A 293 9.44 32.71 20.60
CA LEU A 293 10.24 31.72 21.30
C LEU A 293 10.35 32.05 22.79
N ASP A 294 9.80 31.18 23.64
CA ASP A 294 9.95 31.24 25.08
C ASP A 294 11.06 30.27 25.52
N PHE A 295 12.26 30.81 25.70
CA PHE A 295 13.42 30.04 26.16
C PHE A 295 13.27 29.51 27.60
N LYS A 296 12.47 30.15 28.46
CA LYS A 296 12.23 29.67 29.83
C LYS A 296 11.35 28.43 29.83
N LYS A 297 10.32 28.42 28.99
CA LYS A 297 9.43 27.26 28.84
C LYS A 297 9.97 26.22 27.86
N ALA A 298 11.01 26.56 27.10
CA ALA A 298 11.53 25.72 26.02
C ALA A 298 10.46 25.41 24.95
N LYS A 299 9.56 26.38 24.71
CA LYS A 299 8.46 26.27 23.75
C LYS A 299 8.52 27.43 22.76
N GLY A 300 8.06 27.18 21.54
CA GLY A 300 7.74 28.21 20.57
C GLY A 300 6.28 28.13 20.16
N VAL A 301 5.75 29.25 19.67
CA VAL A 301 4.41 29.32 19.08
C VAL A 301 4.49 30.18 17.82
N THR A 302 3.96 29.68 16.71
CA THR A 302 3.74 30.47 15.50
C THR A 302 2.26 30.83 15.40
N HIS A 303 1.97 32.12 15.40
CA HIS A 303 0.65 32.69 15.20
C HIS A 303 0.42 32.90 13.71
N LEU A 304 -0.64 32.31 13.17
CA LEU A 304 -1.02 32.34 11.76
C LEU A 304 -2.16 33.33 11.55
N PHE A 305 -1.96 34.24 10.61
CA PHE A 305 -2.96 35.23 10.20
C PHE A 305 -3.15 35.19 8.70
N GLY A 306 -4.34 35.54 8.24
CA GLY A 306 -4.71 35.51 6.83
C GLY A 306 -6.03 36.24 6.57
N LYS A 307 -6.51 36.18 5.34
CA LYS A 307 -7.72 36.89 4.91
C LYS A 307 -8.72 35.91 4.30
N ASN A 308 -9.72 35.47 5.05
CA ASN A 308 -10.68 34.49 4.53
C ASN A 308 -11.76 35.17 3.66
N LYS A 309 -12.37 34.43 2.73
CA LYS A 309 -13.52 34.88 1.89
C LYS A 309 -14.71 35.35 2.73
N SER A 310 -14.81 34.93 4.00
CA SER A 310 -15.86 35.30 4.96
C SER A 310 -15.50 36.48 5.89
N SER A 311 -14.24 36.94 5.94
CA SER A 311 -13.80 38.05 6.79
C SER A 311 -13.46 39.29 5.95
N PHE A 312 -14.03 40.44 6.30
CA PHE A 312 -13.76 41.71 5.59
C PHE A 312 -12.32 42.25 5.77
N GLY A 313 -11.51 41.64 6.65
CA GLY A 313 -10.12 42.04 6.93
C GLY A 313 -9.23 40.86 7.35
N TRP A 314 -7.99 41.17 7.73
CA TRP A 314 -7.05 40.19 8.28
C TRP A 314 -7.56 39.62 9.61
N THR A 315 -7.40 38.32 9.80
CA THR A 315 -7.88 37.59 10.97
C THR A 315 -6.93 36.44 11.31
N ILE A 316 -7.12 35.86 12.49
CA ILE A 316 -6.50 34.59 12.89
C ILE A 316 -6.92 33.48 11.92
N THR A 317 -5.96 32.73 11.40
CA THR A 317 -6.20 31.61 10.47
C THR A 317 -6.06 30.28 11.21
N PRO A 318 -7.16 29.61 11.56
CA PRO A 318 -7.08 28.30 12.19
C PRO A 318 -6.67 27.24 11.17
N VAL A 319 -5.78 26.34 11.57
CA VAL A 319 -5.45 25.12 10.82
C VAL A 319 -6.03 23.95 11.60
N ALA A 320 -6.96 23.22 10.98
CA ALA A 320 -7.61 22.07 11.60
C ALA A 320 -6.56 21.08 12.16
N SER A 321 -6.90 20.46 13.30
CA SER A 321 -6.08 19.52 14.08
C SER A 321 -4.69 19.98 14.56
N HIS A 322 -4.14 21.08 14.04
CA HIS A 322 -2.76 21.53 14.34
C HIS A 322 -2.69 22.88 15.06
N ALA A 323 -3.45 23.87 14.58
CA ALA A 323 -3.54 25.22 15.14
C ALA A 323 -4.99 25.70 15.11
N PRO A 324 -5.92 25.07 15.87
CA PRO A 324 -7.36 25.38 15.79
C PRO A 324 -7.72 26.80 16.20
N LEU A 325 -6.81 27.51 16.88
CA LEU A 325 -6.93 28.91 17.26
C LEU A 325 -5.91 29.81 16.52
N GLY A 326 -5.39 29.34 15.38
CA GLY A 326 -4.30 29.97 14.62
C GLY A 326 -2.99 30.13 15.42
N LYS A 327 -2.84 29.39 16.52
CA LYS A 327 -1.60 29.29 17.31
C LYS A 327 -1.05 27.88 17.15
N TRP A 328 0.12 27.76 16.55
CA TRP A 328 0.79 26.49 16.31
C TRP A 328 1.92 26.32 17.34
N PRO A 329 1.70 25.56 18.42
CA PRO A 329 2.73 25.31 19.43
C PRO A 329 3.75 24.29 18.93
N PHE A 330 5.01 24.48 19.31
CA PHE A 330 6.08 23.51 19.07
C PHE A 330 7.13 23.53 20.18
N ASP A 331 7.85 22.42 20.31
CA ASP A 331 9.04 22.34 21.17
C ASP A 331 10.22 23.02 20.50
N LEU A 332 11.02 23.77 21.27
CA LEU A 332 12.25 24.34 20.72
C LEU A 332 13.20 23.21 20.27
N PRO A 333 13.92 23.38 19.15
CA PRO A 333 14.90 22.41 18.67
C PRO A 333 15.85 21.90 19.75
N SER A 334 16.18 20.60 19.70
CA SER A 334 16.97 19.89 20.72
C SER A 334 18.29 20.60 21.10
N ARG A 335 18.91 21.31 20.16
CA ARG A 335 20.13 22.11 20.40
C ARG A 335 19.90 23.25 21.39
N LEU A 336 18.75 23.91 21.30
CA LEU A 336 18.36 25.03 22.18
C LEU A 336 17.96 24.54 23.58
N LEU A 337 17.44 23.30 23.70
CA LEU A 337 17.15 22.68 25.00
C LEU A 337 18.41 22.44 25.82
N LYS A 338 19.50 21.98 25.18
CA LYS A 338 20.79 21.71 25.83
C LYS A 338 21.52 22.95 26.35
N ILE A 339 21.24 24.13 25.79
CA ILE A 339 21.83 25.40 26.26
C ILE A 339 21.31 25.76 27.66
N ARG A 340 20.08 25.36 28.00
CA ARG A 340 19.45 25.57 29.31
C ARG A 340 20.07 24.72 30.42
N GLU A 341 20.45 23.48 30.12
CA GLU A 341 21.08 22.58 31.10
C GLU A 341 22.48 23.03 31.50
N LYS A 342 23.24 23.70 30.62
CA LYS A 342 24.56 24.25 30.94
C LYS A 342 24.52 25.59 31.70
N SER A 343 23.43 26.35 31.61
CA SER A 343 23.32 27.68 32.21
C SER A 343 22.66 27.69 33.60
N ASN A 344 22.05 26.60 34.01
CA ASN A 344 21.53 26.40 35.38
C ASN A 344 22.57 25.83 36.36
N VAL A 345 23.85 25.74 35.98
CA VAL A 345 24.93 25.12 36.78
C VAL A 345 25.85 26.16 37.46
N THR A 346 25.60 27.47 37.31
CA THR A 346 26.53 28.50 37.83
C THR A 346 26.10 29.27 39.08
N ASP A 347 24.97 28.97 39.72
CA ASP A 347 24.62 29.59 41.02
C ASP A 347 24.06 28.55 41.99
N GLU A 348 24.95 27.90 42.74
CA GLU A 348 24.89 27.69 44.21
C GLU A 348 25.98 26.69 44.66
N ASN A 349 26.88 27.16 45.51
CA ASN A 349 27.90 26.36 46.17
C ASN A 349 27.27 25.38 47.18
N SER A 350 27.61 24.10 47.14
CA SER A 350 28.40 23.45 48.21
C SER A 350 28.59 21.95 47.97
N HIS A 351 29.75 21.48 48.42
CA HIS A 351 30.30 20.14 48.33
C HIS A 351 29.31 18.96 48.45
N ASN A 352 29.29 18.10 47.42
CA ASN A 352 29.64 16.69 47.59
C ASN A 352 29.80 15.96 46.23
N LYS A 353 30.93 15.27 46.08
CA LYS A 353 31.23 14.36 44.97
C LYS A 353 30.17 13.25 44.88
N LYS A 354 29.45 13.18 43.76
CA LYS A 354 28.93 11.93 43.18
C LYS A 354 29.00 12.02 41.64
N GLU A 355 30.19 11.76 41.11
CA GLU A 355 30.37 11.35 39.71
C GLU A 355 29.92 9.89 39.59
N THR A 356 28.70 9.65 39.09
CA THR A 356 28.26 8.43 38.36
C THR A 356 26.75 8.54 38.12
N ASN A 357 26.32 8.88 36.89
CA ASN A 357 25.02 8.52 36.25
C ASN A 357 24.66 9.37 35.00
N ILE A 358 25.38 10.44 34.65
CA ILE A 358 25.01 11.29 33.49
C ILE A 358 25.44 10.71 32.14
N SER A 359 26.57 9.98 32.07
CA SER A 359 27.05 9.36 30.82
C SER A 359 26.12 8.25 30.31
N THR A 360 25.65 7.38 31.20
CA THR A 360 24.79 6.23 30.90
C THR A 360 23.40 6.61 30.39
N ILE A 361 22.85 7.74 30.86
CA ILE A 361 21.54 8.23 30.41
C ILE A 361 21.64 8.79 28.97
N SER A 362 22.75 9.46 28.63
CA SER A 362 22.95 10.02 27.28
C SER A 362 23.22 8.96 26.19
N SER A 363 23.91 7.87 26.55
CA SER A 363 24.12 6.72 25.66
C SER A 363 22.80 5.98 25.42
N ASN A 364 21.97 5.80 26.46
CA ASN A 364 20.68 5.10 26.35
C ASN A 364 19.70 5.75 25.37
N ILE A 365 19.63 7.09 25.37
CA ILE A 365 18.77 7.86 24.45
C ILE A 365 19.28 7.77 23.00
N THR A 366 20.58 7.65 22.79
CA THR A 366 21.17 7.59 21.44
C THR A 366 20.91 6.24 20.78
N VAL A 367 21.09 5.14 21.53
CA VAL A 367 20.80 3.78 21.06
C VAL A 367 19.31 3.59 20.80
N ASP A 368 18.44 4.12 21.66
CA ASP A 368 16.99 4.03 21.47
C ASP A 368 16.52 4.73 20.17
N LYS A 369 17.04 5.93 19.90
CA LYS A 369 16.77 6.65 18.64
C LYS A 369 17.24 5.87 17.41
N PHE A 370 18.41 5.24 17.50
CA PHE A 370 18.97 4.43 16.41
C PHE A 370 18.09 3.21 16.10
N LEU A 371 17.72 2.44 17.13
CA LEU A 371 16.86 1.26 17.00
C LEU A 371 15.44 1.65 16.53
N SER A 372 14.89 2.74 17.05
CA SER A 372 13.58 3.27 16.63
C SER A 372 13.58 3.72 15.18
N LYS A 373 14.62 4.40 14.72
CA LYS A 373 14.76 4.79 13.30
C LYS A 373 14.86 3.54 12.42
N ARG A 374 15.68 2.56 12.80
CA ARG A 374 15.86 1.31 12.03
C ARG A 374 14.56 0.53 11.86
N LEU A 375 13.76 0.39 12.93
CA LEU A 375 12.42 -0.20 12.84
C LEU A 375 11.51 0.63 11.93
N SER A 376 11.49 1.95 12.09
CA SER A 376 10.68 2.85 11.27
C SER A 376 11.03 2.77 9.77
N ASP A 377 12.31 2.66 9.44
CA ASP A 377 12.78 2.52 8.06
C ASP A 377 12.36 1.17 7.47
N ALA A 378 12.43 0.08 8.26
CA ALA A 378 12.00 -1.25 7.82
C ALA A 378 10.48 -1.40 7.67
N LEU A 379 9.68 -0.60 8.39
CA LEU A 379 8.21 -0.58 8.26
C LEU A 379 7.72 0.19 7.04
N ARG A 380 8.61 0.95 6.38
CA ARG A 380 8.26 1.78 5.23
C ARG A 380 8.38 0.97 3.94
N SER A 381 7.27 0.82 3.24
CA SER A 381 7.14 0.17 1.94
C SER A 381 6.95 1.20 0.82
N PHE A 382 6.20 2.28 1.08
CA PHE A 382 6.02 3.41 0.16
C PHE A 382 6.39 4.74 0.82
N SER A 383 6.84 5.71 0.02
CA SER A 383 7.32 7.00 0.54
C SER A 383 6.26 7.79 1.32
N SER A 384 4.97 7.62 0.98
CA SER A 384 3.83 8.37 1.52
C SER A 384 2.89 7.54 2.41
N GLN A 385 3.24 6.29 2.72
CA GLN A 385 2.40 5.42 3.56
C GLN A 385 2.60 5.69 5.07
N PRO A 386 1.57 5.47 5.90
CA PRO A 386 1.72 5.37 7.35
C PRO A 386 2.66 4.22 7.75
N ASN A 387 3.60 4.46 8.67
CA ASN A 387 4.28 3.37 9.37
C ASN A 387 3.32 2.74 10.39
N ILE A 388 2.96 1.47 10.17
CA ILE A 388 2.03 0.69 10.98
C ILE A 388 2.75 -0.56 11.47
N TRP A 389 2.86 -0.73 12.79
CA TRP A 389 3.35 -1.95 13.40
C TRP A 389 2.16 -2.78 13.92
N ILE A 390 2.13 -4.06 13.55
CA ILE A 390 1.22 -5.05 14.12
C ILE A 390 2.09 -6.17 14.69
N LEU A 391 1.81 -6.53 15.95
CA LEU A 391 2.51 -7.64 16.59
C LEU A 391 2.14 -8.95 15.89
N PRO A 392 3.10 -9.68 15.29
CA PRO A 392 2.79 -10.87 14.53
C PRO A 392 2.57 -12.09 15.43
N THR A 393 1.88 -13.10 14.90
CA THR A 393 1.63 -14.36 15.62
C THR A 393 2.84 -15.29 15.50
N LEU A 394 3.46 -15.63 16.64
CA LEU A 394 4.53 -16.61 16.75
C LEU A 394 3.97 -17.94 17.28
N ASN A 395 4.28 -19.05 16.62
CA ASN A 395 3.83 -20.37 17.04
C ASN A 395 4.98 -21.41 17.01
N PRO A 396 5.01 -22.40 17.91
CA PRO A 396 6.00 -23.49 17.84
C PRO A 396 5.84 -24.41 16.62
N GLN A 397 4.67 -24.41 15.98
CA GLN A 397 4.34 -25.28 14.85
C GLN A 397 4.13 -24.46 13.56
N PRO A 398 4.44 -25.02 12.38
CA PRO A 398 4.13 -24.38 11.12
C PRO A 398 2.61 -24.34 10.90
N GLU A 399 2.13 -23.27 10.27
CA GLU A 399 0.70 -23.01 10.04
C GLU A 399 -0.02 -24.15 9.27
N VAL A 400 0.74 -24.92 8.50
CA VAL A 400 0.24 -26.04 7.67
C VAL A 400 0.30 -27.42 8.36
N ALA A 401 0.69 -27.51 9.64
CA ALA A 401 0.71 -28.77 10.38
C ALA A 401 -0.72 -29.21 10.75
N ARG A 402 -1.37 -29.94 9.83
CA ARG A 402 -2.78 -30.35 9.94
C ARG A 402 -3.06 -31.49 10.92
N ASP A 403 -2.02 -32.19 11.41
CA ASP A 403 -2.14 -33.43 12.18
C ASP A 403 -1.56 -33.35 13.61
N SER A 404 -1.17 -32.18 14.10
CA SER A 404 -0.61 -31.98 15.45
C SER A 404 -1.59 -31.33 16.41
N GLU A 405 -1.53 -31.68 17.70
CA GLU A 405 -2.31 -30.99 18.73
C GLU A 405 -1.94 -29.48 18.74
N PRO A 406 -2.93 -28.57 18.82
CA PRO A 406 -2.69 -27.14 18.80
C PRO A 406 -1.79 -26.73 19.96
N GLN A 407 -0.66 -26.07 19.66
CA GLN A 407 0.18 -25.48 20.69
C GLN A 407 -0.12 -23.99 20.85
N PRO A 408 -0.04 -23.47 22.10
CA PRO A 408 -0.26 -22.06 22.36
C PRO A 408 0.77 -21.19 21.64
N ASN A 409 0.34 -20.00 21.23
CA ASN A 409 1.22 -19.00 20.64
C ASN A 409 2.31 -18.58 21.63
N ILE A 410 3.47 -18.23 21.10
CA ILE A 410 4.61 -17.74 21.88
C ILE A 410 4.46 -16.23 22.08
N GLU A 411 4.43 -15.80 23.34
CA GLU A 411 4.47 -14.38 23.67
C GLU A 411 5.83 -13.78 23.32
N VAL A 412 5.85 -12.68 22.57
CA VAL A 412 7.09 -12.02 22.14
C VAL A 412 7.90 -11.54 23.34
N GLU A 413 7.22 -11.08 24.40
CA GLU A 413 7.81 -10.66 25.66
C GLU A 413 8.59 -11.79 26.35
N SER A 414 8.17 -13.04 26.17
CA SER A 414 8.87 -14.20 26.73
C SER A 414 10.23 -14.42 26.07
N LEU A 415 10.30 -14.19 24.75
CA LEU A 415 11.53 -14.27 23.96
C LEU A 415 12.51 -13.17 24.34
N ILE A 416 12.01 -11.96 24.62
CA ILE A 416 12.82 -10.81 25.01
C ILE A 416 13.39 -10.98 26.42
N ARG A 417 12.59 -11.45 27.39
CA ARG A 417 13.04 -11.63 28.78
C ARG A 417 14.08 -12.74 28.92
N ASN A 418 13.95 -13.82 28.14
CA ASN A 418 14.81 -14.99 28.20
C ASN A 418 15.25 -15.41 26.78
N PRO A 419 16.20 -14.68 26.16
CA PRO A 419 16.68 -15.04 24.83
C PRO A 419 17.42 -16.38 24.88
N VAL A 420 17.07 -17.26 23.95
CA VAL A 420 17.71 -18.57 23.75
C VAL A 420 17.98 -18.77 22.26
N ASP A 421 18.92 -19.66 21.92
CA ASP A 421 19.20 -20.01 20.52
C ASP A 421 17.90 -20.43 19.80
N THR A 422 17.45 -19.60 18.87
CA THR A 422 16.12 -19.70 18.24
C THR A 422 16.23 -19.50 16.73
N VAL A 423 15.47 -20.26 15.96
CA VAL A 423 15.26 -20.03 14.53
C VAL A 423 13.79 -19.65 14.33
N ILE A 424 13.53 -18.43 13.90
CA ILE A 424 12.20 -17.96 13.54
C ILE A 424 12.03 -18.11 12.02
N LYS A 425 11.09 -18.96 11.62
CA LYS A 425 10.86 -19.37 10.22
C LYS A 425 9.62 -18.68 9.68
N ALA A 426 9.71 -18.13 8.48
CA ALA A 426 8.54 -17.59 7.79
C ALA A 426 8.72 -17.66 6.27
N PRO A 427 7.64 -17.74 5.49
CA PRO A 427 7.72 -17.46 4.05
C PRO A 427 8.21 -16.02 3.80
N PRO A 428 8.73 -15.72 2.58
CA PRO A 428 9.10 -14.36 2.20
C PRO A 428 7.94 -13.37 2.43
N GLN A 429 8.27 -12.14 2.83
CA GLN A 429 7.33 -11.02 3.03
C GLN A 429 6.39 -11.12 4.26
N TYR A 430 6.59 -12.09 5.15
CA TYR A 430 5.85 -12.15 6.43
C TYR A 430 6.39 -11.18 7.50
N GLY A 431 7.51 -10.50 7.24
CA GLY A 431 8.02 -9.41 8.10
C GLY A 431 9.12 -9.81 9.08
N LEU A 432 9.92 -10.84 8.80
CA LEU A 432 11.04 -11.29 9.65
C LEU A 432 12.01 -10.16 10.01
N THR A 433 12.42 -9.33 9.03
CA THR A 433 13.30 -8.17 9.27
C THR A 433 12.65 -7.11 10.15
N CYS A 434 11.35 -6.83 9.96
CA CYS A 434 10.62 -5.91 10.83
C CYS A 434 10.55 -6.45 12.27
N LEU A 435 10.30 -7.76 12.42
CA LEU A 435 10.31 -8.44 13.72
C LEU A 435 11.70 -8.42 14.37
N ALA A 436 12.78 -8.59 13.60
CA ALA A 436 14.15 -8.49 14.10
C ALA A 436 14.42 -7.11 14.73
N HIS A 437 14.09 -6.04 14.01
CA HIS A 437 14.28 -4.68 14.51
C HIS A 437 13.35 -4.35 15.68
N PHE A 438 12.12 -4.87 15.68
CA PHE A 438 11.20 -4.73 16.80
C PHE A 438 11.76 -5.41 18.06
N LEU A 439 12.21 -6.67 17.97
CA LEU A 439 12.80 -7.40 19.09
C LEU A 439 14.01 -6.66 19.68
N ALA A 440 14.91 -6.16 18.82
CA ALA A 440 16.08 -5.40 19.28
C ALA A 440 15.69 -4.10 20.01
N LYS A 441 14.70 -3.37 19.48
CA LYS A 441 14.18 -2.15 20.11
C LYS A 441 13.50 -2.43 21.44
N GLU A 442 12.60 -3.40 21.50
CA GLU A 442 11.85 -3.72 22.72
C GLU A 442 12.75 -4.32 23.81
N ALA A 443 13.80 -5.08 23.43
CA ALA A 443 14.81 -5.54 24.38
C ALA A 443 15.59 -4.38 25.02
N TRP A 444 15.84 -3.30 24.28
CA TRP A 444 16.45 -2.08 24.81
C TRP A 444 15.50 -1.27 25.69
N GLY A 445 14.21 -1.23 25.33
CA GLY A 445 13.16 -0.49 26.05
C GLY A 445 12.72 -1.10 27.38
N GLN A 446 13.22 -2.28 27.75
CA GLN A 446 12.94 -2.92 29.04
C GLN A 446 13.52 -2.11 30.21
N SER A 447 12.98 -2.33 31.41
CA SER A 447 13.49 -1.71 32.65
C SER A 447 14.97 -2.06 32.94
N ASN A 448 15.48 -3.15 32.36
CA ASN A 448 16.92 -3.44 32.28
C ASN A 448 17.31 -3.58 30.79
N PRO A 449 17.86 -2.53 30.16
CA PRO A 449 18.15 -2.53 28.72
C PRO A 449 19.10 -3.65 28.32
N SER A 450 18.71 -4.39 27.28
CA SER A 450 19.50 -5.49 26.71
C SER A 450 19.80 -5.20 25.25
N TYR A 451 21.07 -4.91 24.92
CA TYR A 451 21.46 -4.67 23.53
C TYR A 451 21.53 -5.97 22.73
N TRP A 452 20.76 -6.04 21.65
CA TRP A 452 20.74 -7.18 20.72
C TRP A 452 21.41 -6.75 19.41
N LEU A 453 22.55 -7.37 19.08
CA LEU A 453 23.32 -7.07 17.88
C LEU A 453 22.58 -7.60 16.65
N TYR A 454 22.28 -6.72 15.69
CA TYR A 454 21.69 -7.12 14.41
C TYR A 454 22.79 -7.37 13.36
N LEU A 455 22.74 -8.53 12.70
CA LEU A 455 23.63 -8.92 11.61
C LEU A 455 22.79 -9.41 10.42
N ASP A 456 23.15 -9.00 9.20
CA ASP A 456 22.50 -9.47 7.98
C ASP A 456 23.39 -10.50 7.27
N ALA A 457 22.91 -11.74 7.16
CA ALA A 457 23.65 -12.85 6.58
C ALA A 457 24.09 -12.58 5.12
N LYS A 458 23.33 -11.81 4.34
CA LYS A 458 23.65 -11.51 2.94
C LYS A 458 24.90 -10.65 2.78
N ASN A 459 25.26 -9.90 3.83
CA ASN A 459 26.39 -8.97 3.83
C ASN A 459 27.64 -9.57 4.49
N ILE A 460 27.59 -10.83 4.96
CA ILE A 460 28.65 -11.44 5.77
C ILE A 460 29.20 -12.68 5.10
N LYS A 461 30.51 -12.71 4.87
CA LYS A 461 31.21 -13.91 4.41
C LYS A 461 31.42 -14.89 5.57
N PRO A 462 31.44 -16.22 5.33
CA PRO A 462 31.61 -17.24 6.36
C PRO A 462 33.07 -17.34 6.86
N ILE A 463 33.63 -16.22 7.32
CA ILE A 463 34.98 -16.07 7.90
C ILE A 463 34.94 -15.09 9.07
N LYS A 464 35.76 -15.34 10.10
CA LYS A 464 35.79 -14.56 11.36
C LYS A 464 35.95 -13.05 11.16
N VAL A 465 36.86 -12.64 10.26
CA VAL A 465 37.14 -11.23 9.98
C VAL A 465 35.91 -10.49 9.44
N SER A 466 35.09 -11.15 8.62
CA SER A 466 33.86 -10.54 8.07
C SER A 466 32.80 -10.32 9.15
N ILE A 467 32.69 -11.25 10.11
CA ILE A 467 31.76 -11.15 11.24
C ILE A 467 32.19 -10.01 12.17
N GLU A 468 33.48 -9.91 12.46
CA GLU A 468 34.06 -8.85 13.28
C GLU A 468 33.88 -7.45 12.67
N GLN A 469 34.06 -7.32 11.34
CA GLN A 469 33.79 -6.08 10.62
C GLN A 469 32.32 -5.67 10.71
N ALA A 470 31.39 -6.61 10.52
CA ALA A 470 29.96 -6.33 10.62
C ALA A 470 29.55 -5.93 12.05
N MET A 471 30.07 -6.62 13.07
CA MET A 471 29.86 -6.26 14.48
C MET A 471 30.39 -4.85 14.79
N ASN A 472 31.60 -4.53 14.37
CA ASN A 472 32.22 -3.23 14.66
C ASN A 472 31.45 -2.07 13.99
N ALA A 473 30.91 -2.27 12.77
CA ALA A 473 30.07 -1.27 12.10
C ALA A 473 28.78 -0.97 12.90
N GLU A 474 28.16 -2.00 13.46
CA GLU A 474 26.97 -1.87 14.32
C GLU A 474 27.29 -1.20 15.66
N LEU A 475 28.38 -1.60 16.32
CA LEU A 475 28.83 -1.00 17.58
C LEU A 475 29.26 0.46 17.40
N GLN A 476 29.91 0.81 16.30
CA GLN A 476 30.26 2.20 15.98
C GLN A 476 29.01 3.08 15.82
N SER A 477 27.94 2.54 15.26
CA SER A 477 26.67 3.25 15.05
C SER A 477 25.90 3.49 16.35
N THR A 478 26.16 2.68 17.38
CA THR A 478 25.48 2.74 18.69
C THR A 478 26.34 3.33 19.80
N GLY A 479 27.66 3.37 19.63
CA GLY A 479 28.64 3.81 20.64
C GLY A 479 28.83 2.81 21.78
N LEU A 480 28.41 1.56 21.60
CA LEU A 480 28.50 0.48 22.60
C LEU A 480 29.76 -0.37 22.39
N GLU A 481 30.11 -1.15 23.40
CA GLU A 481 31.24 -2.10 23.35
C GLU A 481 30.76 -3.55 23.20
N ARG A 482 31.69 -4.45 22.86
CA ARG A 482 31.37 -5.87 22.67
C ARG A 482 30.76 -6.52 23.92
N SER A 483 31.13 -6.08 25.11
CA SER A 483 30.60 -6.57 26.41
C SER A 483 29.12 -6.27 26.63
N ASP A 484 28.56 -5.30 25.90
CA ASP A 484 27.17 -4.89 26.00
C ASP A 484 26.23 -5.81 25.22
N ILE A 485 26.74 -6.60 24.28
CA ILE A 485 25.96 -7.53 23.46
C ILE A 485 25.41 -8.66 24.33
N LYS A 486 24.08 -8.76 24.43
CA LYS A 486 23.38 -9.80 25.20
C LYS A 486 22.68 -10.85 24.34
N CYS A 487 22.47 -10.56 23.07
CA CYS A 487 21.92 -11.49 22.07
C CYS A 487 22.38 -11.05 20.67
N VAL A 488 22.40 -11.97 19.71
CA VAL A 488 22.68 -11.70 18.30
C VAL A 488 21.47 -12.10 17.47
N ILE A 489 20.93 -11.19 16.66
CA ILE A 489 19.98 -11.51 15.61
C ILE A 489 20.74 -11.65 14.29
N LEU A 490 20.63 -12.82 13.66
CA LEU A 490 21.13 -13.08 12.31
C LEU A 490 19.95 -13.09 11.33
N ASP A 491 19.73 -11.97 10.65
CA ASP A 491 18.65 -11.81 9.68
C ASP A 491 19.03 -12.31 8.29
N SER A 492 18.03 -12.51 7.43
CA SER A 492 18.17 -12.97 6.04
C SER A 492 18.92 -14.30 5.86
N TRP A 493 18.94 -15.16 6.89
CA TRP A 493 19.60 -16.46 6.78
C TRP A 493 18.73 -17.45 6.02
N SER A 494 19.32 -18.26 5.15
CA SER A 494 18.61 -19.29 4.39
C SER A 494 19.42 -20.58 4.29
N GLU A 495 18.80 -21.71 4.61
CA GLU A 495 19.41 -23.04 4.48
C GLU A 495 19.82 -23.37 3.04
N SER A 496 19.17 -22.75 2.04
CA SER A 496 19.45 -22.98 0.62
C SER A 496 20.73 -22.29 0.13
N GLU A 497 21.31 -21.37 0.90
CA GLU A 497 22.50 -20.63 0.48
C GLU A 497 23.79 -21.44 0.63
N LYS A 498 24.73 -21.20 -0.29
CA LYS A 498 26.06 -21.81 -0.25
C LYS A 498 26.79 -21.30 1.00
N ASP A 499 27.30 -22.22 1.81
CA ASP A 499 27.98 -21.95 3.09
C ASP A 499 27.11 -21.40 4.24
N ALA A 500 25.78 -21.45 4.14
CA ALA A 500 24.86 -20.93 5.17
C ALA A 500 25.12 -21.48 6.58
N PHE A 501 25.31 -22.80 6.72
CA PHE A 501 25.63 -23.44 7.99
C PHE A 501 27.05 -23.12 8.48
N LYS A 502 27.99 -22.90 7.56
CA LYS A 502 29.36 -22.48 7.90
C LYS A 502 29.36 -21.06 8.47
N LEU A 503 28.58 -20.15 7.88
CA LEU A 503 28.36 -18.82 8.43
C LEU A 503 27.75 -18.90 9.83
N LEU A 504 26.65 -19.63 9.99
CA LEU A 504 25.96 -19.80 11.27
C LEU A 504 26.89 -20.36 12.35
N ASN A 505 27.67 -21.41 12.02
CA ASN A 505 28.62 -22.01 12.94
C ASN A 505 29.74 -21.02 13.34
N ASN A 506 30.29 -20.28 12.38
CA ASN A 506 31.30 -19.27 12.67
C ASN A 506 30.76 -18.12 13.54
N VAL A 507 29.51 -17.71 13.35
CA VAL A 507 28.83 -16.74 14.22
C VAL A 507 28.67 -17.31 15.63
N CYS A 508 28.18 -18.55 15.75
CA CYS A 508 28.02 -19.24 17.04
C CYS A 508 29.36 -19.41 17.79
N GLU A 509 30.44 -19.70 17.08
CA GLU A 509 31.79 -19.81 17.65
C GLU A 509 32.35 -18.45 18.07
N TYR A 510 32.13 -17.40 17.26
CA TYR A 510 32.63 -16.06 17.56
C TYR A 510 31.96 -15.44 18.79
N PHE A 511 30.67 -15.71 18.98
CA PHE A 511 29.85 -15.22 20.09
C PHE A 511 29.49 -16.35 21.07
N GLY A 512 30.41 -17.30 21.35
CA GLY A 512 30.22 -18.42 22.29
C GLY A 512 29.28 -18.08 23.47
N ASP A 513 28.38 -18.94 23.93
CA ASP A 513 27.34 -18.69 24.96
C ASP A 513 26.35 -17.51 24.78
N ILE A 514 26.63 -16.45 24.01
CA ILE A 514 25.64 -15.40 23.72
C ILE A 514 24.53 -16.00 22.83
N PRO A 515 23.25 -15.88 23.18
CA PRO A 515 22.13 -16.43 22.40
C PRO A 515 22.06 -15.87 20.98
N VAL A 516 21.78 -16.73 20.01
CA VAL A 516 21.61 -16.36 18.59
C VAL A 516 20.18 -16.61 18.13
N ILE A 517 19.51 -15.58 17.61
CA ILE A 517 18.20 -15.68 16.98
C ILE A 517 18.38 -15.55 15.47
N CYS A 518 18.15 -16.62 14.73
CA CYS A 518 18.21 -16.64 13.27
C CYS A 518 16.83 -16.38 12.67
N MET A 519 16.74 -15.41 11.76
CA MET A 519 15.55 -15.21 10.95
C MET A 519 15.71 -15.98 9.64
N GLN A 520 14.86 -17.00 9.45
CA GLN A 520 14.94 -17.91 8.32
C GLN A 520 13.78 -17.73 7.35
N SER A 521 14.11 -17.39 6.11
CA SER A 521 13.14 -17.41 5.01
C SER A 521 12.92 -18.83 4.50
N LEU A 522 11.66 -19.28 4.45
CA LEU A 522 11.26 -20.56 3.85
C LEU A 522 11.12 -20.37 2.33
N SER A 523 12.17 -20.66 1.57
CA SER A 523 12.08 -20.71 0.11
C SER A 523 11.41 -22.02 -0.33
N GLY A 524 10.33 -21.92 -1.09
CA GLY A 524 9.67 -23.08 -1.69
C GLY A 524 10.52 -23.64 -2.83
N SER A 525 11.32 -24.67 -2.56
CA SER A 525 11.75 -25.65 -3.56
C SER A 525 12.33 -26.88 -2.89
N LEU A 526 11.82 -28.04 -3.30
CA LEU A 526 12.43 -29.37 -3.31
C LEU A 526 13.48 -29.63 -2.21
N THR A 527 13.05 -30.37 -1.20
CA THR A 527 13.92 -31.04 -0.22
C THR A 527 15.00 -31.85 -0.94
N PHE A 528 16.16 -31.26 -1.16
CA PHE A 528 17.39 -32.03 -1.28
C PHE A 528 17.81 -32.38 0.14
N GLU A 529 17.62 -33.65 0.50
CA GLU A 529 18.25 -34.24 1.68
C GLU A 529 19.77 -34.12 1.56
N ASN A 530 20.32 -33.01 2.05
CA ASN A 530 21.74 -32.91 2.35
C ASN A 530 21.92 -33.25 3.83
N ASN A 531 22.15 -34.53 4.09
CA ASN A 531 22.23 -35.14 5.42
C ASN A 531 23.44 -34.72 6.29
N ASP A 532 24.32 -33.83 5.81
CA ASP A 532 25.62 -33.54 6.47
C ASP A 532 25.81 -32.10 6.98
N ARG A 533 24.76 -31.27 7.05
CA ARG A 533 24.89 -29.89 7.56
C ARG A 533 24.02 -29.66 8.79
N LYS A 534 24.63 -29.68 9.98
CA LYS A 534 23.98 -29.32 11.25
C LYS A 534 24.67 -28.11 11.88
N ALA A 535 23.87 -27.28 12.53
CA ALA A 535 24.38 -26.21 13.38
C ALA A 535 25.07 -26.82 14.62
N ASN A 536 26.13 -26.19 15.10
CA ASN A 536 26.90 -26.65 16.26
C ASN A 536 26.17 -26.41 17.60
N ARG A 537 25.09 -25.61 17.59
CA ARG A 537 24.19 -25.37 18.73
C ARG A 537 22.79 -25.92 18.46
N LYS A 538 22.04 -26.19 19.53
CA LYS A 538 20.63 -26.63 19.43
C LYS A 538 19.72 -25.41 19.40
N PHE A 539 19.01 -25.21 18.29
CA PHE A 539 18.07 -24.10 18.13
C PHE A 539 16.62 -24.53 18.36
N ARG A 540 15.83 -23.68 19.03
CA ARG A 540 14.37 -23.79 19.11
C ARG A 540 13.75 -23.27 17.81
N ASN A 541 12.84 -24.03 17.20
CA ASN A 541 12.10 -23.56 16.02
C ASN A 541 10.82 -22.82 16.43
N ILE A 542 10.58 -21.67 15.80
CA ILE A 542 9.36 -20.86 15.92
C ILE A 542 8.94 -20.49 14.49
N TYR A 543 7.63 -20.35 14.26
CA TYR A 543 7.05 -20.01 12.98
C TYR A 543 6.24 -18.73 13.08
N LEU A 544 6.37 -17.87 12.06
CA LEU A 544 5.57 -16.66 11.89
C LEU A 544 4.35 -17.01 11.05
N TRP A 545 3.15 -16.82 11.59
CA TRP A 545 1.88 -17.14 10.89
C TRP A 545 1.32 -15.94 10.13
N ALA A 546 0.42 -16.21 9.18
CA ALA A 546 -0.28 -15.17 8.44
C ALA A 546 -1.20 -14.34 9.35
N LEU A 547 -1.50 -13.10 8.95
CA LEU A 547 -2.40 -12.22 9.69
C LEU A 547 -3.83 -12.78 9.70
N ILE A 548 -4.43 -12.79 10.88
CA ILE A 548 -5.86 -13.08 11.04
C ILE A 548 -6.69 -11.83 10.68
N ARG A 549 -7.98 -12.02 10.38
CA ARG A 549 -8.89 -10.93 9.98
C ARG A 549 -8.91 -9.75 10.97
N ASN A 550 -8.82 -10.03 12.26
CA ASN A 550 -8.79 -9.00 13.29
C ASN A 550 -7.53 -8.11 13.19
N ASP A 551 -6.38 -8.70 12.85
CA ASP A 551 -5.14 -7.94 12.66
C ASP A 551 -5.15 -7.14 11.36
N ILE A 552 -5.78 -7.68 10.30
CA ILE A 552 -6.04 -6.92 9.07
C ILE A 552 -6.92 -5.70 9.38
N ARG A 553 -7.98 -5.86 10.19
CA ARG A 553 -8.84 -4.74 10.60
C ARG A 553 -8.04 -3.65 11.34
N LYS A 554 -7.13 -4.00 12.24
CA LYS A 554 -6.24 -3.03 12.91
C LYS A 554 -5.39 -2.24 11.91
N ILE A 555 -4.87 -2.90 10.87
CA ILE A 555 -4.13 -2.23 9.79
C ILE A 555 -5.05 -1.26 9.06
N VAL A 556 -6.26 -1.70 8.69
CA VAL A 556 -7.26 -0.86 8.03
C VAL A 556 -7.59 0.37 8.87
N THR A 557 -7.97 0.23 10.13
CA THR A 557 -8.29 1.34 11.04
C THR A 557 -7.12 2.33 11.14
N THR A 558 -5.91 1.84 11.43
CA THR A 558 -4.72 2.70 11.59
C THR A 558 -4.37 3.44 10.30
N TYR A 559 -4.60 2.83 9.14
CA TYR A 559 -4.39 3.45 7.84
C TYR A 559 -5.47 4.48 7.52
N ASN A 560 -6.73 4.11 7.78
CA ASN A 560 -7.92 4.92 7.53
C ASN A 560 -7.92 6.19 8.39
N ASP A 561 -7.43 6.13 9.63
CA ASP A 561 -7.25 7.30 10.51
C ASP A 561 -6.35 8.38 9.90
N ARG A 562 -5.40 8.00 9.04
CA ARG A 562 -4.44 8.94 8.43
C ARG A 562 -4.78 9.37 7.02
N LYS A 563 -5.50 8.54 6.26
CA LYS A 563 -5.75 8.74 4.83
C LYS A 563 -7.23 8.83 4.45
N TYR A 564 -8.12 8.43 5.34
CA TYR A 564 -9.58 8.36 5.19
C TYR A 564 -10.05 7.85 3.82
N LEU A 565 -10.21 6.53 3.72
CA LEU A 565 -10.65 5.81 2.53
C LEU A 565 -12.18 5.57 2.51
N GLY A 566 -12.83 5.41 3.69
CA GLY A 566 -14.24 5.07 3.79
C GLY A 566 -14.61 4.27 5.04
N ASP A 567 -15.69 3.49 4.97
CA ASP A 567 -16.16 2.62 6.07
C ASP A 567 -15.20 1.45 6.33
N GLU A 568 -14.80 1.26 7.59
CA GLU A 568 -13.77 0.28 7.96
C GLU A 568 -14.18 -1.17 7.69
N ASP A 569 -15.46 -1.50 7.84
CA ASP A 569 -15.98 -2.85 7.62
C ASP A 569 -16.05 -3.18 6.14
N ALA A 570 -16.46 -2.21 5.31
CA ALA A 570 -16.41 -2.31 3.86
C ALA A 570 -14.97 -2.49 3.37
N ILE A 571 -14.02 -1.67 3.84
CA ILE A 571 -12.61 -1.75 3.45
C ILE A 571 -11.99 -3.06 3.89
N THR A 572 -12.20 -3.49 5.15
CA THR A 572 -11.64 -4.75 5.67
C THR A 572 -12.16 -5.95 4.89
N THR A 573 -13.46 -5.97 4.59
CA THR A 573 -14.08 -7.06 3.84
C THR A 573 -13.55 -7.11 2.41
N ARG A 574 -13.46 -5.95 1.75
CA ARG A 574 -12.87 -5.86 0.41
C ARG A 574 -11.40 -6.28 0.39
N LEU A 575 -10.60 -5.83 1.35
CA LEU A 575 -9.17 -6.14 1.42
C LEU A 575 -8.91 -7.64 1.59
N VAL A 576 -9.66 -8.31 2.48
CA VAL A 576 -9.56 -9.77 2.66
C VAL A 576 -9.98 -10.51 1.39
N SER A 577 -11.08 -10.08 0.77
CA SER A 577 -11.56 -10.64 -0.50
C SER A 577 -10.51 -10.48 -1.60
N ASP A 578 -9.94 -9.30 -1.78
CA ASP A 578 -8.93 -9.03 -2.82
C ASP A 578 -7.66 -9.87 -2.59
N LEU A 579 -7.19 -10.04 -1.36
CA LEU A 579 -6.06 -10.93 -1.04
C LEU A 579 -6.34 -12.38 -1.44
N GLU A 580 -7.52 -12.91 -1.13
CA GLU A 580 -7.92 -14.28 -1.49
C GLU A 580 -8.07 -14.46 -3.00
N VAL A 581 -8.72 -13.50 -3.65
CA VAL A 581 -8.95 -13.43 -5.09
C VAL A 581 -7.63 -13.43 -5.87
N LEU A 582 -6.62 -12.72 -5.37
CA LEU A 582 -5.30 -12.63 -6.00
C LEU A 582 -4.36 -13.75 -5.56
N ASN A 583 -4.82 -14.65 -4.68
CA ASN A 583 -4.02 -15.70 -4.06
C ASN A 583 -2.76 -15.13 -3.37
N LEU A 584 -2.90 -13.97 -2.73
CA LEU A 584 -1.87 -13.31 -1.94
C LEU A 584 -1.96 -13.73 -0.48
N HIS A 585 -0.82 -14.04 0.14
CA HIS A 585 -0.76 -14.29 1.57
C HIS A 585 -1.24 -13.06 2.37
N ARG A 586 -1.92 -13.29 3.48
CA ARG A 586 -2.36 -12.25 4.43
C ARG A 586 -1.18 -11.69 5.21
N THR A 587 -0.37 -10.86 4.56
CA THR A 587 0.79 -10.19 5.16
C THR A 587 0.55 -8.69 5.28
N ALA A 588 1.25 -8.03 6.20
CA ALA A 588 1.14 -6.58 6.38
C ALA A 588 1.51 -5.83 5.09
N LEU A 589 2.54 -6.28 4.39
CA LEU A 589 2.96 -5.70 3.11
C LEU A 589 1.84 -5.75 2.06
N ASN A 590 1.23 -6.91 1.86
CA ASN A 590 0.16 -7.05 0.86
C ASN A 590 -1.09 -6.23 1.25
N CYS A 591 -1.39 -6.14 2.55
CA CYS A 591 -2.46 -5.28 3.04
C CYS A 591 -2.20 -3.80 2.72
N LEU A 592 -1.00 -3.30 3.02
CA LEU A 592 -0.61 -1.91 2.79
C LEU A 592 -0.56 -1.56 1.29
N THR A 593 -0.10 -2.48 0.44
CA THR A 593 -0.10 -2.30 -1.02
C THR A 593 -1.51 -2.10 -1.57
N LEU A 594 -2.48 -2.92 -1.16
CA LEU A 594 -3.86 -2.79 -1.62
C LEU A 594 -4.55 -1.55 -1.03
N LEU A 595 -4.29 -1.23 0.24
CA LEU A 595 -4.78 0.03 0.84
C LEU A 595 -4.22 1.26 0.10
N LYS A 596 -2.98 1.18 -0.36
CA LYS A 596 -2.37 2.23 -1.17
C LYS A 596 -3.02 2.38 -2.54
N VAL A 597 -3.43 1.27 -3.17
CA VAL A 597 -4.25 1.29 -4.40
C VAL A 597 -5.59 1.97 -4.15
N TYR A 598 -6.21 1.72 -2.99
CA TYR A 598 -7.51 2.29 -2.65
C TYR A 598 -7.49 3.80 -2.42
N GLU A 599 -6.32 4.42 -2.16
CA GLU A 599 -6.20 5.89 -2.08
C GLU A 599 -6.61 6.60 -3.39
N ILE A 600 -6.46 5.93 -4.54
CA ILE A 600 -6.76 6.53 -5.85
C ILE A 600 -8.28 6.59 -6.07
N ASP A 601 -8.99 5.49 -5.78
CA ASP A 601 -10.42 5.33 -6.00
C ASP A 601 -10.94 4.04 -5.31
N PHE A 602 -11.72 4.19 -4.25
CA PHE A 602 -12.31 3.08 -3.48
C PHE A 602 -13.79 2.84 -3.88
N ASP A 603 -14.05 1.74 -4.61
CA ASP A 603 -15.40 1.19 -4.88
C ASP A 603 -15.67 -0.06 -4.01
N GLU A 604 -16.80 -0.11 -3.30
CA GLU A 604 -17.17 -1.26 -2.45
C GLU A 604 -17.39 -2.57 -3.22
N SER A 605 -17.65 -2.48 -4.53
CA SER A 605 -17.85 -3.64 -5.39
C SER A 605 -16.53 -4.40 -5.61
N PRO A 606 -16.51 -5.75 -5.57
CA PRO A 606 -15.33 -6.51 -5.97
C PRO A 606 -14.93 -6.11 -7.39
N VAL A 607 -13.77 -5.46 -7.51
CA VAL A 607 -13.30 -4.87 -8.76
C VAL A 607 -12.74 -5.97 -9.66
N ASN A 608 -12.91 -5.78 -10.96
CA ASN A 608 -12.22 -6.51 -12.01
C ASN A 608 -10.72 -6.68 -11.66
N ARG A 609 -10.27 -7.92 -11.48
CA ARG A 609 -8.87 -8.25 -11.10
C ARG A 609 -7.85 -7.61 -12.04
N SER A 610 -8.18 -7.46 -13.33
CA SER A 610 -7.32 -6.77 -14.31
C SER A 610 -7.04 -5.33 -13.91
N GLU A 611 -8.05 -4.59 -13.47
CA GLU A 611 -7.92 -3.19 -13.10
C GLU A 611 -7.13 -3.03 -11.80
N MET A 612 -7.30 -3.94 -10.84
CA MET A 612 -6.50 -3.94 -9.62
C MET A 612 -5.02 -4.17 -9.93
N ILE A 613 -4.69 -5.17 -10.76
CA ILE A 613 -3.31 -5.45 -11.15
C ILE A 613 -2.70 -4.26 -11.89
N LYS A 614 -3.46 -3.64 -12.79
CA LYS A 614 -3.06 -2.43 -13.50
C LYS A 614 -2.74 -1.28 -12.55
N ARG A 615 -3.55 -1.07 -11.51
CA ARG A 615 -3.30 -0.04 -10.47
C ARG A 615 -2.07 -0.35 -9.61
N VAL A 616 -1.83 -1.63 -9.30
CA VAL A 616 -0.57 -2.05 -8.65
C VAL A 616 0.62 -1.76 -9.56
N LEU A 617 0.59 -2.12 -10.83
CA LEU A 617 1.67 -1.79 -11.78
C LEU A 617 1.86 -0.28 -11.92
N PHE A 618 0.77 0.49 -11.95
CA PHE A 618 0.83 1.95 -11.95
C PHE A 618 1.57 2.48 -10.73
N LEU A 619 1.29 1.99 -9.52
CA LEU A 619 2.04 2.34 -8.31
C LEU A 619 3.52 1.99 -8.44
N LEU A 620 3.84 0.78 -8.88
CA LEU A 620 5.21 0.28 -8.95
C LEU A 620 6.07 1.02 -9.98
N PHE A 621 5.49 1.42 -11.11
CA PHE A 621 6.20 2.15 -12.17
C PHE A 621 6.19 3.68 -11.98
N ASN A 622 5.24 4.25 -11.21
CA ASN A 622 5.08 5.71 -11.10
C ASN A 622 5.34 6.30 -9.69
N ILE A 623 5.23 5.52 -8.62
CA ILE A 623 5.24 6.02 -7.23
C ILE A 623 6.49 5.62 -6.44
N ASP A 624 7.19 4.54 -6.80
CA ASP A 624 8.47 4.16 -6.18
C ASP A 624 9.72 4.69 -6.94
N ASP A 625 10.83 4.79 -6.22
CA ASP A 625 12.10 5.43 -6.63
C ASP A 625 12.77 4.74 -7.84
N ILE A 626 12.27 5.02 -9.04
CA ILE A 626 13.07 4.88 -10.27
C ILE A 626 14.06 6.06 -10.28
N PRO A 627 15.38 5.81 -10.30
CA PRO A 627 16.37 6.89 -10.35
C PRO A 627 16.11 7.81 -11.54
N THR A 628 16.13 9.12 -11.34
CA THR A 628 15.68 10.12 -12.32
C THR A 628 16.49 10.16 -13.63
N TYR A 629 17.63 9.48 -13.70
CA TYR A 629 18.44 9.32 -14.91
C TYR A 629 17.98 8.16 -15.80
N LYS A 630 17.12 7.27 -15.29
CA LYS A 630 16.48 6.19 -16.05
C LYS A 630 15.14 6.72 -16.56
N LEU A 631 14.87 6.59 -17.86
CA LEU A 631 13.59 6.97 -18.43
C LEU A 631 12.48 6.21 -17.68
N ARG A 632 11.52 6.93 -17.08
CA ARG A 632 10.39 6.28 -16.43
C ARG A 632 9.61 5.54 -17.52
N PRO A 633 9.47 4.22 -17.41
CA PRO A 633 8.87 3.46 -18.48
C PRO A 633 7.36 3.71 -18.50
N ASP A 634 6.81 4.02 -19.67
CA ASP A 634 5.36 4.15 -19.82
C ASP A 634 4.68 2.81 -19.49
N LEU A 635 3.58 2.88 -18.72
CA LEU A 635 2.90 1.68 -18.24
C LEU A 635 2.33 0.85 -19.40
N LYS A 636 1.78 1.48 -20.44
CA LYS A 636 1.22 0.75 -21.58
C LYS A 636 2.31 0.11 -22.41
N ASP A 637 3.44 0.80 -22.57
CA ASP A 637 4.62 0.23 -23.24
C ASP A 637 5.19 -0.96 -22.46
N CYS A 638 5.23 -0.88 -21.13
CA CYS A 638 5.58 -2.02 -20.26
C CYS A 638 4.61 -3.20 -20.45
N GLU A 639 3.31 -2.95 -20.38
CA GLU A 639 2.28 -3.98 -20.54
C GLU A 639 2.39 -4.66 -21.91
N TYR A 640 2.63 -3.88 -22.96
CA TYR A 640 2.81 -4.38 -24.31
C TYR A 640 4.07 -5.27 -24.44
N VAL A 641 5.22 -4.78 -23.98
CA VAL A 641 6.52 -5.48 -24.10
C VAL A 641 6.58 -6.71 -23.20
N LEU A 642 6.07 -6.63 -21.97
CA LEU A 642 5.96 -7.78 -21.07
C LEU A 642 4.94 -8.81 -21.58
N GLY A 643 3.87 -8.36 -22.24
CA GLY A 643 2.93 -9.25 -22.91
C GLY A 643 3.59 -10.03 -24.05
N TYR A 644 4.43 -9.38 -24.86
CA TYR A 644 5.24 -10.06 -25.88
C TYR A 644 6.18 -11.09 -25.26
N PHE A 645 6.86 -10.75 -24.15
CA PHE A 645 7.74 -11.68 -23.46
C PHE A 645 6.98 -12.90 -22.90
N CYS A 646 5.81 -12.68 -22.29
CA CYS A 646 4.97 -13.76 -21.77
C CYS A 646 4.41 -14.65 -22.89
N GLU A 647 4.07 -14.10 -24.06
CA GLU A 647 3.75 -14.91 -25.26
C GLU A 647 4.89 -15.87 -25.60
N THR A 648 6.14 -15.40 -25.59
CA THR A 648 7.32 -16.24 -25.87
C THR A 648 7.47 -17.36 -24.85
N LEU A 649 7.35 -17.05 -23.56
CA LEU A 649 7.43 -18.06 -22.49
C LEU A 649 6.33 -19.12 -22.64
N MET A 650 5.08 -18.70 -22.89
CA MET A 650 3.96 -19.62 -23.04
C MET A 650 4.09 -20.53 -24.26
N LYS A 651 4.49 -19.98 -25.41
CA LYS A 651 4.70 -20.78 -26.64
C LYS A 651 5.82 -21.79 -26.51
N ARG A 652 6.83 -21.52 -25.67
CA ARG A 652 7.96 -22.42 -25.40
C ARG A 652 7.72 -23.36 -24.20
N GLY A 653 6.65 -23.16 -23.43
CA GLY A 653 6.41 -23.90 -22.19
C GLY A 653 7.46 -23.61 -21.10
N GLU A 654 8.07 -22.43 -21.14
CA GLU A 654 9.13 -22.03 -20.21
C GLU A 654 8.55 -21.28 -19.00
N HIS A 655 9.07 -21.60 -17.81
CA HIS A 655 8.71 -20.92 -16.56
C HIS A 655 9.90 -20.25 -15.87
N LEU A 656 11.10 -20.64 -16.26
CA LEU A 656 12.37 -20.09 -15.82
C LEU A 656 13.02 -19.39 -17.00
N PHE A 657 13.59 -18.21 -16.78
CA PHE A 657 14.31 -17.45 -17.80
C PHE A 657 15.57 -16.83 -17.20
N SER A 658 16.60 -16.61 -18.02
CA SER A 658 17.77 -15.83 -17.60
C SER A 658 17.51 -14.33 -17.74
N ARG A 659 18.31 -13.50 -17.07
CA ARG A 659 18.27 -12.04 -17.26
C ARG A 659 18.55 -11.66 -18.72
N ASP A 660 19.52 -12.33 -19.35
CA ASP A 660 19.87 -12.08 -20.76
C ASP A 660 18.72 -12.43 -21.70
N GLN A 661 18.05 -13.56 -21.48
CA GLN A 661 16.87 -13.95 -22.27
C GLN A 661 15.77 -12.89 -22.15
N PHE A 662 15.49 -12.41 -20.95
CA PHE A 662 14.51 -11.33 -20.73
C PHE A 662 14.88 -10.09 -21.53
N LEU A 663 16.12 -9.61 -21.41
CA LEU A 663 16.56 -8.38 -22.08
C LEU A 663 16.55 -8.51 -23.61
N ILE A 664 17.05 -9.63 -24.15
CA ILE A 664 17.09 -9.88 -25.60
C ILE A 664 15.66 -9.89 -26.19
N GLU A 665 14.75 -10.64 -25.59
CA GLU A 665 13.38 -10.80 -26.11
C GLU A 665 12.58 -9.50 -25.98
N THR A 666 12.73 -8.77 -24.87
CA THR A 666 12.05 -7.47 -24.66
C THR A 666 12.63 -6.36 -25.55
N GLN A 667 13.95 -6.29 -25.73
CA GLN A 667 14.60 -5.34 -26.63
C GLN A 667 14.27 -5.63 -28.10
N ARG A 668 14.18 -6.91 -28.49
CA ARG A 668 13.71 -7.30 -29.82
C ARG A 668 12.30 -6.76 -30.08
N CYS A 669 11.38 -6.92 -29.12
CA CYS A 669 10.03 -6.35 -29.23
C CYS A 669 10.07 -4.82 -29.40
N CYS A 670 10.88 -4.13 -28.59
CA CYS A 670 11.03 -2.67 -28.67
C CYS A 670 11.54 -2.24 -30.04
N HIS A 671 12.53 -2.93 -30.60
CA HIS A 671 13.08 -2.65 -31.92
C HIS A 671 12.08 -2.92 -33.05
N GLU A 672 11.42 -4.08 -33.06
CA GLU A 672 10.42 -4.46 -34.07
C GLU A 672 9.22 -3.51 -34.11
N ARG A 673 8.90 -2.88 -32.98
CA ARG A 673 7.72 -2.04 -32.80
C ARG A 673 8.01 -0.56 -32.66
N LEU A 674 9.29 -0.17 -32.72
CA LEU A 674 9.76 1.21 -32.56
C LEU A 674 9.30 1.83 -31.23
N ILE A 675 9.32 1.04 -30.16
CA ILE A 675 9.00 1.47 -28.79
C ILE A 675 10.29 1.90 -28.10
N ASP A 676 10.31 3.10 -27.54
CA ASP A 676 11.43 3.63 -26.77
C ASP A 676 11.26 3.28 -25.28
N LEU A 677 11.83 2.14 -24.86
CA LEU A 677 11.67 1.60 -23.51
C LEU A 677 12.99 1.02 -22.98
N GLU A 678 13.42 1.49 -21.80
CA GLU A 678 14.59 0.93 -21.11
C GLU A 678 14.25 -0.40 -20.41
N THR A 679 14.39 -1.51 -21.14
CA THR A 679 14.02 -2.86 -20.66
C THR A 679 14.78 -3.31 -19.40
N GLN A 680 15.98 -2.78 -19.17
CA GLN A 680 16.77 -3.02 -17.96
C GLN A 680 16.07 -2.44 -16.71
N VAL A 681 15.45 -1.26 -16.84
CA VAL A 681 14.69 -0.61 -15.77
C VAL A 681 13.44 -1.43 -15.46
N VAL A 682 12.75 -1.90 -16.49
CA VAL A 682 11.59 -2.78 -16.33
C VAL A 682 11.97 -4.02 -15.53
N PHE A 683 13.08 -4.70 -15.88
CA PHE A 683 13.57 -5.85 -15.11
C PHE A 683 13.86 -5.50 -13.65
N ASP A 684 14.60 -4.41 -13.42
CA ASP A 684 14.99 -3.99 -12.07
C ASP A 684 13.77 -3.67 -11.19
N VAL A 685 12.76 -2.99 -11.75
CA VAL A 685 11.50 -2.66 -11.04
C VAL A 685 10.72 -3.93 -10.71
N LEU A 686 10.57 -4.87 -11.66
CA LEU A 686 9.88 -6.13 -11.41
C LEU A 686 10.61 -6.97 -10.35
N TYR A 687 11.95 -6.96 -10.35
CA TYR A 687 12.76 -7.70 -9.38
C TYR A 687 12.74 -7.08 -7.98
N ALA A 688 12.94 -5.76 -7.88
CA ALA A 688 12.89 -5.03 -6.62
C ALA A 688 11.54 -5.20 -5.90
N ASN A 689 10.46 -5.26 -6.69
CA ASN A 689 9.10 -5.45 -6.18
C ASN A 689 8.67 -6.92 -6.06
N ASN A 690 9.59 -7.87 -6.25
CA ASN A 690 9.34 -9.32 -6.15
C ASN A 690 8.22 -9.83 -7.09
N ILE A 691 7.95 -9.15 -8.20
CA ILE A 691 7.12 -9.69 -9.28
C ILE A 691 7.86 -10.84 -9.95
N ILE A 692 9.16 -10.66 -10.17
CA ILE A 692 10.09 -11.72 -10.57
C ILE A 692 11.08 -12.02 -9.44
N THR A 693 11.42 -13.29 -9.24
CA THR A 693 12.31 -13.74 -8.16
C THR A 693 13.41 -14.63 -8.73
N SER A 694 14.61 -14.57 -8.13
CA SER A 694 15.74 -15.39 -8.53
C SER A 694 15.63 -16.83 -8.01
N TYR A 695 15.98 -17.80 -8.84
CA TYR A 695 16.17 -19.21 -8.49
C TYR A 695 17.49 -19.71 -9.11
N GLY A 696 18.54 -19.80 -8.29
CA GLY A 696 19.89 -20.08 -8.80
C GLY A 696 20.34 -19.00 -9.79
N ASN A 697 20.64 -19.41 -11.02
CA ASN A 697 21.04 -18.52 -12.11
C ASN A 697 19.86 -18.04 -12.98
N PHE A 698 18.63 -18.41 -12.63
CA PHE A 698 17.43 -18.11 -13.39
C PHE A 698 16.49 -17.22 -12.60
N PHE A 699 15.46 -16.71 -13.27
CA PHE A 699 14.37 -15.92 -12.72
C PHE A 699 13.04 -16.54 -13.13
N TYR A 700 12.00 -16.31 -12.33
CA TYR A 700 10.62 -16.69 -12.64
C TYR A 700 9.66 -15.64 -12.10
N PHE A 701 8.45 -15.56 -12.66
CA PHE A 701 7.37 -14.77 -12.07
C PHE A 701 6.93 -15.42 -10.76
N LYS A 702 7.03 -14.68 -9.66
CA LYS A 702 6.73 -15.19 -8.31
C LYS A 702 5.31 -15.73 -8.20
N PHE A 703 4.37 -15.09 -8.88
CA PHE A 703 2.98 -15.52 -8.99
C PHE A 703 2.57 -15.65 -10.45
N SER A 704 1.88 -16.73 -10.79
CA SER A 704 1.45 -17.04 -12.16
C SER A 704 0.46 -16.03 -12.73
N TYR A 705 -0.32 -15.34 -11.88
CA TYR A 705 -1.27 -14.32 -12.34
C TYR A 705 -0.59 -13.16 -13.08
N TRP A 706 0.70 -12.88 -12.84
CA TRP A 706 1.46 -11.89 -13.60
C TRP A 706 1.63 -12.30 -15.06
N VAL A 707 1.97 -13.58 -15.28
CA VAL A 707 2.08 -14.15 -16.62
C VAL A 707 0.73 -14.09 -17.31
N TYR A 708 -0.35 -14.46 -16.62
CA TYR A 708 -1.70 -14.44 -17.19
C TYR A 708 -2.18 -13.01 -17.50
N TYR A 709 -1.89 -12.03 -16.63
CA TYR A 709 -2.22 -10.63 -16.88
C TYR A 709 -1.51 -10.08 -18.14
N PHE A 710 -0.19 -10.25 -18.24
CA PHE A 710 0.57 -9.75 -19.39
C PHE A 710 0.22 -10.52 -20.68
N ALA A 711 -0.01 -11.83 -20.59
CA ALA A 711 -0.49 -12.62 -21.72
C ALA A 711 -1.89 -12.15 -22.17
N ALA A 712 -2.78 -11.78 -21.26
CA ALA A 712 -4.09 -11.21 -21.61
C ALA A 712 -3.96 -9.85 -22.33
N GLN A 713 -3.05 -8.98 -21.86
CA GLN A 713 -2.71 -7.74 -22.58
C GLN A 713 -2.19 -8.04 -23.99
N ARG A 714 -1.41 -9.12 -24.14
CA ARG A 714 -0.94 -9.55 -25.45
C ARG A 714 -2.07 -10.07 -26.34
N MET A 715 -3.02 -10.81 -25.79
CA MET A 715 -4.22 -11.24 -26.52
C MET A 715 -5.05 -10.02 -26.99
N HIS A 716 -5.16 -8.97 -26.16
CA HIS A 716 -5.84 -7.73 -26.54
C HIS A 716 -5.19 -7.05 -27.75
N HIS A 717 -3.86 -7.03 -27.81
CA HIS A 717 -3.10 -6.36 -28.87
C HIS A 717 -2.81 -7.25 -30.10
N SER A 718 -2.86 -8.57 -29.98
CA SER A 718 -2.51 -9.52 -31.04
C SER A 718 -3.61 -10.55 -31.26
N THR A 719 -4.36 -10.37 -32.34
CA THR A 719 -5.39 -11.33 -32.78
C THR A 719 -4.80 -12.72 -33.02
N GLY A 720 -3.60 -12.81 -33.57
CA GLY A 720 -2.92 -14.10 -33.79
C GLY A 720 -2.59 -14.83 -32.48
N PHE A 721 -2.18 -14.11 -31.43
CA PHE A 721 -1.95 -14.73 -30.12
C PHE A 721 -3.26 -15.07 -29.41
N ALA A 722 -4.29 -14.21 -29.52
CA ALA A 722 -5.62 -14.50 -29.00
C ALA A 722 -6.19 -15.78 -29.63
N SER A 723 -6.11 -15.93 -30.96
CA SER A 723 -6.47 -17.15 -31.67
C SER A 723 -5.66 -18.35 -31.17
N TYR A 724 -4.34 -18.21 -31.03
CA TYR A 724 -3.49 -19.30 -30.49
C TYR A 724 -3.95 -19.77 -29.10
N ILE A 725 -4.34 -18.87 -28.20
CA ILE A 725 -4.81 -19.25 -26.85
C ILE A 725 -6.22 -19.85 -26.87
N LEU A 726 -7.11 -19.32 -27.72
CA LEU A 726 -8.51 -19.72 -27.80
C LEU A 726 -8.71 -21.02 -28.60
N GLU A 727 -7.87 -21.26 -29.61
CA GLU A 727 -7.86 -22.49 -30.37
C GLU A 727 -7.37 -23.67 -29.52
N GLU A 728 -7.87 -24.87 -29.84
CA GLU A 728 -7.54 -26.11 -29.14
C GLU A 728 -7.76 -26.06 -27.62
N MET A 729 -8.60 -25.14 -27.14
CA MET A 729 -8.90 -24.96 -25.72
C MET A 729 -7.64 -24.75 -24.85
N ARG A 730 -6.56 -24.17 -25.38
CA ARG A 730 -5.30 -23.99 -24.62
C ARG A 730 -5.51 -23.18 -23.34
N TYR A 731 -6.45 -22.23 -23.35
CA TYR A 731 -6.88 -21.46 -22.19
C TYR A 731 -7.42 -22.28 -21.00
N SER A 732 -7.89 -23.52 -21.22
CA SER A 732 -8.41 -24.37 -20.14
C SER A 732 -7.34 -24.71 -19.09
N HIS A 733 -6.06 -24.69 -19.47
CA HIS A 733 -4.93 -24.83 -18.55
C HIS A 733 -4.77 -23.61 -17.64
N TYR A 734 -5.28 -22.44 -18.06
CA TYR A 734 -5.10 -21.16 -17.39
C TYR A 734 -6.41 -20.34 -17.40
N PRO A 735 -7.48 -20.77 -16.70
CA PRO A 735 -8.77 -20.07 -16.70
C PRO A 735 -8.69 -18.59 -16.31
N GLU A 736 -7.74 -18.23 -15.46
CA GLU A 736 -7.41 -16.86 -15.04
C GLU A 736 -7.02 -15.97 -16.23
N LEU A 737 -6.41 -16.51 -17.29
CA LEU A 737 -6.03 -15.76 -18.49
C LEU A 737 -7.26 -15.17 -19.20
N ILE A 738 -8.33 -15.96 -19.29
CA ILE A 738 -9.60 -15.52 -19.92
C ILE A 738 -10.30 -14.47 -19.07
N GLU A 739 -10.22 -14.61 -17.74
CA GLU A 739 -10.71 -13.58 -16.82
C GLU A 739 -10.01 -12.24 -17.08
N PHE A 740 -8.69 -12.23 -17.19
CA PHE A 740 -7.95 -11.00 -17.46
C PHE A 740 -8.26 -10.42 -18.83
N TYR A 741 -8.35 -11.27 -19.87
CA TYR A 741 -8.61 -10.85 -21.25
C TYR A 741 -9.98 -10.18 -21.41
N THR A 742 -11.03 -10.79 -20.84
CA THR A 742 -12.39 -10.20 -20.81
C THR A 742 -12.53 -9.05 -19.82
N GLY A 743 -11.67 -9.00 -18.81
CA GLY A 743 -11.56 -7.86 -17.90
C GLY A 743 -10.94 -6.62 -18.55
N ILE A 744 -9.96 -6.78 -19.45
CA ILE A 744 -9.33 -5.66 -20.18
C ILE A 744 -10.34 -4.99 -21.13
N ASP A 745 -11.14 -5.80 -21.82
CA ASP A 745 -12.16 -5.32 -22.75
C ASP A 745 -13.49 -6.06 -22.55
N ARG A 746 -14.51 -5.30 -22.17
CA ARG A 746 -15.83 -5.84 -21.82
C ARG A 746 -16.75 -6.12 -23.02
N HIS A 747 -16.25 -5.98 -24.26
CA HIS A 747 -16.96 -6.24 -25.53
C HIS A 747 -16.46 -7.50 -26.26
N ARG A 748 -15.89 -8.49 -25.54
CA ARG A 748 -15.26 -9.68 -26.13
C ARG A 748 -16.25 -10.75 -26.58
N ASP A 749 -17.14 -10.39 -27.49
CA ASP A 749 -18.11 -11.27 -28.14
C ASP A 749 -17.43 -12.49 -28.80
N ASP A 750 -16.24 -12.30 -29.35
CA ASP A 750 -15.40 -13.30 -30.00
C ASP A 750 -15.00 -14.42 -29.04
N ALA A 751 -14.48 -14.05 -27.87
CA ALA A 751 -14.05 -15.00 -26.84
C ALA A 751 -15.24 -15.79 -26.29
N LEU A 752 -16.36 -15.10 -26.01
CA LEU A 752 -17.54 -15.72 -25.43
C LEU A 752 -18.17 -16.74 -26.39
N LYS A 753 -18.21 -16.47 -27.70
CA LYS A 753 -18.70 -17.44 -28.70
C LYS A 753 -17.84 -18.71 -28.75
N ILE A 754 -16.52 -18.59 -28.60
CA ILE A 754 -15.63 -19.73 -28.55
C ILE A 754 -15.86 -20.54 -27.27
N LEU A 755 -15.98 -19.87 -26.11
CA LEU A 755 -16.29 -20.52 -24.83
C LEU A 755 -17.63 -21.27 -24.87
N ILE A 756 -18.66 -20.70 -25.49
CA ILE A 756 -19.96 -21.37 -25.69
C ILE A 756 -19.76 -22.68 -26.45
N ARG A 757 -19.07 -22.63 -27.61
CA ARG A 757 -18.81 -23.81 -28.43
C ARG A 757 -18.04 -24.87 -27.65
N ASP A 758 -16.97 -24.46 -26.98
CA ASP A 758 -16.06 -25.36 -26.29
C ASP A 758 -16.69 -25.99 -25.03
N LEU A 759 -17.57 -25.26 -24.33
CA LEU A 759 -18.41 -25.80 -23.25
C LEU A 759 -19.41 -26.82 -23.76
N SER A 760 -20.09 -26.52 -24.86
CA SER A 760 -21.05 -27.44 -25.47
C SER A 760 -20.37 -28.75 -25.89
N LEU A 761 -19.17 -28.67 -26.48
CA LEU A 761 -18.35 -29.84 -26.82
C LEU A 761 -17.87 -30.60 -25.57
N SER A 762 -17.39 -29.89 -24.54
CA SER A 762 -16.86 -30.53 -23.32
C SER A 762 -17.94 -31.21 -22.50
N SER A 763 -19.11 -30.57 -22.36
CA SER A 763 -20.27 -31.14 -21.68
C SER A 763 -20.82 -32.34 -22.42
N SER A 764 -20.84 -32.30 -23.76
CA SER A 764 -21.22 -33.45 -24.59
C SER A 764 -20.25 -34.62 -24.44
N ASP A 765 -18.94 -34.39 -24.42
CA ASP A 765 -17.92 -35.44 -24.20
C ASP A 765 -18.06 -36.09 -22.81
N VAL A 766 -18.29 -35.29 -21.76
CA VAL A 766 -18.59 -35.82 -20.42
C VAL A 766 -19.87 -36.63 -20.42
N LYS A 767 -20.94 -36.13 -21.05
CA LYS A 767 -22.23 -36.83 -21.13
C LYS A 767 -22.09 -38.17 -21.85
N GLU A 768 -21.39 -38.22 -22.99
CA GLU A 768 -21.15 -39.44 -23.77
C GLU A 768 -20.29 -40.47 -22.99
N LYS A 769 -19.22 -39.99 -22.35
CA LYS A 769 -18.32 -40.83 -21.54
C LYS A 769 -18.95 -41.33 -20.25
N CYS A 770 -19.85 -40.56 -19.64
CA CYS A 770 -20.56 -41.00 -18.44
C CYS A 770 -21.77 -41.89 -18.80
N GLY A 771 -22.39 -41.70 -19.97
CA GLY A 771 -23.57 -42.47 -20.39
C GLY A 771 -24.80 -42.26 -19.49
N LEU A 772 -24.92 -41.09 -18.86
CA LEU A 772 -25.95 -40.84 -17.85
C LEU A 772 -27.29 -40.46 -18.52
N PRO A 773 -28.42 -41.00 -18.03
CA PRO A 773 -29.72 -40.72 -18.61
C PRO A 773 -30.10 -39.24 -18.49
N ASP A 774 -30.74 -38.73 -19.54
CA ASP A 774 -31.27 -37.37 -19.54
C ASP A 774 -32.39 -37.23 -18.50
N GLY A 775 -32.28 -36.20 -17.66
CA GLY A 775 -33.25 -35.95 -16.59
C GLY A 775 -33.03 -36.72 -15.27
N LEU A 776 -31.88 -37.38 -15.07
CA LEU A 776 -31.49 -37.96 -13.77
C LEU A 776 -31.54 -36.88 -12.67
N ASP A 777 -32.50 -37.01 -11.76
CA ASP A 777 -32.78 -36.04 -10.70
C ASP A 777 -33.38 -36.79 -9.50
N PRO A 778 -32.54 -37.38 -8.63
CA PRO A 778 -32.99 -38.19 -7.50
C PRO A 778 -33.82 -37.39 -6.50
N TYR A 779 -33.77 -36.05 -6.56
CA TYR A 779 -34.52 -35.16 -5.69
C TYR A 779 -36.03 -35.13 -5.97
N ARG A 780 -36.49 -35.63 -7.13
CA ARG A 780 -37.93 -35.75 -7.44
C ARG A 780 -38.65 -36.68 -6.47
N PHE A 781 -37.93 -37.64 -5.89
CA PHE A 781 -38.46 -38.61 -4.95
C PHE A 781 -38.14 -38.26 -3.50
N ALA A 782 -37.23 -37.31 -3.28
CA ALA A 782 -36.86 -36.83 -1.96
C ALA A 782 -37.93 -35.90 -1.39
N GLN A 783 -38.40 -36.20 -0.17
CA GLN A 783 -39.37 -35.38 0.55
C GLN A 783 -38.79 -34.83 1.86
N TRP A 784 -39.32 -33.69 2.31
CA TRP A 784 -38.96 -33.06 3.60
C TRP A 784 -39.09 -34.06 4.77
N ASN A 785 -40.04 -34.99 4.70
CA ASN A 785 -40.17 -36.12 5.62
C ASN A 785 -40.00 -37.44 4.85
N THR A 786 -38.81 -38.03 4.87
CA THR A 786 -38.52 -39.31 4.20
C THR A 786 -38.97 -40.51 5.04
N SER A 787 -39.72 -41.44 4.43
CA SER A 787 -39.95 -42.79 4.95
C SER A 787 -38.89 -43.76 4.40
N ASP A 788 -38.61 -44.84 5.12
CA ASP A 788 -37.60 -45.86 4.73
C ASP A 788 -37.89 -46.52 3.35
N GLU A 789 -39.15 -46.56 2.90
CA GLU A 789 -39.51 -47.08 1.56
C GLU A 789 -39.15 -46.14 0.41
N MET A 790 -39.24 -44.81 0.62
CA MET A 790 -38.82 -43.83 -0.39
C MET A 790 -37.30 -43.72 -0.49
N ARG A 791 -36.60 -43.96 0.63
CA ARG A 791 -35.13 -44.07 0.70
C ARG A 791 -34.60 -45.14 -0.25
N LYS A 792 -35.24 -46.31 -0.26
CA LYS A 792 -34.88 -47.44 -1.13
C LYS A 792 -35.08 -47.11 -2.62
N LYS A 793 -36.13 -46.36 -2.98
CA LYS A 793 -36.37 -45.94 -4.37
C LYS A 793 -35.33 -44.95 -4.90
N MET A 794 -34.83 -44.03 -4.05
CA MET A 794 -33.76 -43.11 -4.41
C MET A 794 -32.43 -43.85 -4.60
N GLU A 795 -32.15 -44.84 -3.75
CA GLU A 795 -31.00 -45.75 -3.93
C GLU A 795 -31.16 -46.58 -5.21
N ASP A 796 -32.34 -47.13 -5.49
CA ASP A 796 -32.62 -47.93 -6.68
C ASP A 796 -32.44 -47.12 -7.98
N GLU A 797 -32.91 -45.87 -8.06
CA GLU A 797 -32.71 -44.99 -9.23
C GLU A 797 -31.24 -44.61 -9.44
N LEU A 798 -30.49 -44.38 -8.36
CA LEU A 798 -29.04 -44.14 -8.41
C LEU A 798 -28.28 -45.40 -8.84
N ILE A 799 -28.67 -46.58 -8.35
CA ILE A 799 -28.07 -47.87 -8.69
C ILE A 799 -28.37 -48.24 -10.15
N GLU A 800 -29.58 -48.00 -10.65
CA GLU A 800 -29.94 -48.19 -12.07
C GLU A 800 -29.14 -47.23 -12.98
N GLY A 801 -29.05 -45.94 -12.62
CA GLY A 801 -28.24 -44.96 -13.35
C GLY A 801 -26.73 -45.26 -13.35
N VAL A 802 -26.20 -45.91 -12.31
CA VAL A 802 -24.79 -46.37 -12.25
C VAL A 802 -24.57 -47.62 -13.09
N LYS A 803 -25.54 -48.53 -13.19
CA LYS A 803 -25.43 -49.78 -13.99
C LYS A 803 -25.43 -49.53 -15.50
N GLU A 804 -26.10 -48.48 -15.96
CA GLU A 804 -26.18 -48.09 -17.39
C GLU A 804 -25.05 -47.17 -17.85
N SER A 805 -24.19 -46.71 -16.93
CA SER A 805 -23.08 -45.78 -17.20
C SER A 805 -21.83 -46.43 -17.83
N ASN A 806 -21.12 -45.67 -18.68
CA ASN A 806 -19.89 -46.08 -19.38
C ASN A 806 -18.61 -46.02 -18.51
N LEU A 807 -18.75 -46.09 -17.18
CA LEU A 807 -17.62 -45.97 -16.24
C LEU A 807 -16.52 -47.02 -16.52
N PRO A 808 -15.23 -46.64 -16.53
CA PRO A 808 -14.13 -47.57 -16.74
C PRO A 808 -14.18 -48.75 -15.76
N ALA A 809 -13.78 -49.96 -16.20
CA ALA A 809 -13.69 -51.15 -15.35
C ALA A 809 -12.89 -50.88 -14.05
N VAL A 810 -11.92 -49.96 -14.10
CA VAL A 810 -11.11 -49.45 -12.99
C VAL A 810 -11.93 -48.81 -11.85
N VAL A 811 -13.11 -48.24 -12.11
CA VAL A 811 -14.02 -47.68 -11.09
C VAL A 811 -14.84 -48.79 -10.43
N LYS A 812 -15.17 -49.85 -11.17
CA LYS A 812 -15.88 -51.04 -10.68
C LYS A 812 -14.96 -51.97 -9.86
N ASP A 813 -13.68 -52.07 -10.24
CA ASP A 813 -12.67 -52.90 -9.58
C ASP A 813 -12.05 -52.22 -8.33
N LYS A 814 -12.09 -50.88 -8.23
CA LYS A 814 -11.67 -50.13 -7.02
C LYS A 814 -12.56 -50.38 -5.80
N TYR A 815 -13.70 -51.03 -5.98
CA TYR A 815 -14.53 -51.56 -4.89
C TYR A 815 -13.85 -52.74 -4.16
N ALA A 816 -12.79 -53.34 -4.72
CA ALA A 816 -12.17 -54.57 -4.21
C ALA A 816 -10.78 -54.39 -3.54
N ASP A 817 -10.05 -53.29 -3.74
CA ASP A 817 -8.69 -53.13 -3.18
C ASP A 817 -8.56 -51.85 -2.33
N ARG A 818 -8.68 -52.04 -1.01
CA ARG A 818 -8.46 -51.00 0.00
C ARG A 818 -6.96 -50.86 0.31
N TYR A 819 -6.53 -49.59 0.41
CA TYR A 819 -5.29 -49.03 1.01
C TYR A 819 -4.21 -48.46 0.06
N TYR A 820 -3.85 -47.18 0.34
CA TYR A 820 -2.58 -46.46 0.09
C TYR A 820 -2.54 -45.51 -1.16
N ASP A 821 -1.97 -44.28 -1.20
CA ASP A 821 -0.81 -43.62 -0.54
C ASP A 821 -1.03 -42.11 -0.22
N ARG A 822 -0.21 -41.60 0.72
CA ARG A 822 -0.21 -40.37 1.54
C ARG A 822 0.70 -39.22 1.05
N SER A 823 1.17 -39.21 -0.20
CA SER A 823 2.20 -38.25 -0.67
C SER A 823 1.69 -36.95 -1.32
N ARG A 824 0.37 -36.70 -1.35
CA ARG A 824 -0.24 -35.65 -2.20
C ARG A 824 -0.01 -34.14 -1.87
N PRO A 825 0.43 -33.68 -0.68
CA PRO A 825 0.47 -32.23 -0.40
C PRO A 825 1.71 -31.45 -0.91
N TYR A 826 2.72 -32.08 -1.51
CA TYR A 826 4.02 -31.45 -1.79
C TYR A 826 4.27 -30.97 -3.22
N ASP A 827 3.23 -30.82 -4.05
CA ASP A 827 3.39 -30.55 -5.48
C ASP A 827 2.74 -29.21 -5.89
N GLN A 828 3.51 -28.12 -5.80
CA GLN A 828 3.16 -26.78 -6.32
C GLN A 828 3.88 -26.49 -7.66
N THR A 829 4.27 -27.52 -8.39
CA THR A 829 4.74 -27.36 -9.76
C THR A 829 3.55 -26.98 -10.65
N ILE A 830 3.73 -26.08 -11.62
CA ILE A 830 2.74 -25.85 -12.69
C ILE A 830 2.47 -27.22 -13.31
N ARG A 831 1.36 -27.85 -12.93
CA ARG A 831 0.99 -29.13 -13.48
C ARG A 831 0.54 -28.87 -14.90
N SER A 832 1.33 -29.37 -15.86
CA SER A 832 0.74 -29.91 -17.07
C SER A 832 -0.15 -31.08 -16.66
N ILE A 833 -1.37 -30.78 -16.22
CA ILE A 833 -2.40 -31.81 -16.11
C ILE A 833 -2.66 -32.20 -17.56
N LEU A 834 -2.13 -33.36 -17.95
CA LEU A 834 -2.45 -34.01 -19.22
C LEU A 834 -3.97 -33.93 -19.42
N THR A 835 -4.39 -33.15 -20.41
CA THR A 835 -5.78 -32.83 -20.79
C THR A 835 -6.49 -34.00 -21.46
N GLU A 836 -6.29 -35.21 -20.96
CA GLU A 836 -6.99 -36.41 -21.45
C GLU A 836 -8.35 -36.60 -20.74
N ASN A 837 -8.51 -36.05 -19.55
CA ASN A 837 -9.71 -36.23 -18.72
C ASN A 837 -10.82 -35.21 -19.07
N SER A 838 -11.95 -35.71 -19.56
CA SER A 838 -13.09 -34.92 -20.06
C SER A 838 -13.77 -34.04 -19.01
N PHE A 839 -13.98 -34.57 -17.80
CA PHE A 839 -14.67 -33.91 -16.70
C PHE A 839 -13.83 -32.77 -16.11
N THR A 840 -12.54 -33.04 -15.87
CA THR A 840 -11.61 -32.01 -15.41
C THR A 840 -11.53 -30.87 -16.43
N ARG A 841 -11.45 -31.18 -17.73
CA ARG A 841 -11.49 -30.18 -18.81
C ARG A 841 -12.79 -29.37 -18.80
N MET A 842 -13.95 -30.02 -18.67
CA MET A 842 -15.25 -29.34 -18.57
C MET A 842 -15.28 -28.35 -17.39
N MET A 843 -14.84 -28.79 -16.19
CA MET A 843 -14.83 -27.93 -15.00
C MET A 843 -13.92 -26.70 -15.18
N HIS A 844 -12.75 -26.86 -15.79
CA HIS A 844 -11.85 -25.73 -16.08
C HIS A 844 -12.42 -24.77 -17.13
N THR A 845 -13.02 -25.29 -18.21
CA THR A 845 -13.69 -24.47 -19.22
C THR A 845 -14.89 -23.73 -18.62
N MET A 846 -15.68 -24.39 -17.78
CA MET A 846 -16.82 -23.78 -17.07
C MET A 846 -16.37 -22.66 -16.15
N ARG A 847 -15.24 -22.84 -15.48
CA ARG A 847 -14.63 -21.80 -14.66
C ARG A 847 -14.21 -20.59 -15.49
N ALA A 848 -13.51 -20.81 -16.60
CA ALA A 848 -13.08 -19.75 -17.52
C ALA A 848 -14.30 -18.98 -18.08
N ALA A 849 -15.31 -19.71 -18.53
CA ALA A 849 -16.57 -19.17 -19.05
C ALA A 849 -17.36 -18.36 -18.02
N SER A 850 -17.44 -18.83 -16.78
CA SER A 850 -18.12 -18.13 -15.68
C SER A 850 -17.47 -16.79 -15.41
N ARG A 851 -16.14 -16.76 -15.31
CA ARG A 851 -15.36 -15.52 -15.14
C ARG A 851 -15.48 -14.59 -16.33
N ALA A 852 -15.45 -15.13 -17.56
CA ALA A 852 -15.64 -14.37 -18.78
C ALA A 852 -16.99 -13.67 -18.82
N LEU A 853 -18.06 -14.42 -18.52
CA LEU A 853 -19.42 -13.90 -18.50
C LEU A 853 -19.57 -12.78 -17.47
N ARG A 854 -19.00 -12.95 -16.27
CA ARG A 854 -19.02 -11.94 -15.21
C ARG A 854 -18.41 -10.60 -15.62
N ASN A 855 -17.35 -10.62 -16.44
CA ASN A 855 -16.62 -9.42 -16.87
C ASN A 855 -17.20 -8.75 -18.14
N SER A 856 -18.17 -9.39 -18.80
CA SER A 856 -18.63 -9.02 -20.14
C SER A 856 -19.81 -8.04 -20.14
N ASP A 857 -19.73 -6.93 -19.40
CA ASP A 857 -20.85 -5.99 -19.19
C ASP A 857 -21.52 -5.50 -20.50
N TYR A 858 -20.77 -5.32 -21.59
CA TYR A 858 -21.26 -4.71 -22.83
C TYR A 858 -21.47 -5.68 -24.01
N VAL A 859 -21.29 -6.98 -23.77
CA VAL A 859 -21.58 -8.03 -24.76
C VAL A 859 -23.10 -8.14 -25.00
N CYS A 860 -23.48 -8.50 -26.23
CA CYS A 860 -24.87 -8.73 -26.62
C CYS A 860 -25.61 -9.66 -25.63
N PRO A 861 -26.83 -9.30 -25.17
CA PRO A 861 -27.61 -10.12 -24.24
C PRO A 861 -27.84 -11.56 -24.69
N ASP A 862 -27.98 -11.81 -26.00
CA ASP A 862 -28.21 -13.15 -26.54
C ASP A 862 -27.02 -14.08 -26.28
N ILE A 863 -25.79 -13.57 -26.46
CA ILE A 863 -24.55 -14.31 -26.19
C ILE A 863 -24.44 -14.61 -24.69
N LYS A 864 -24.79 -13.65 -23.83
CA LYS A 864 -24.78 -13.84 -22.37
C LYS A 864 -25.76 -14.92 -21.91
N ARG A 865 -26.98 -14.91 -22.46
CA ARG A 865 -28.01 -15.90 -22.16
C ARG A 865 -27.57 -17.30 -22.60
N GLN A 866 -27.01 -17.41 -23.80
CA GLN A 866 -26.49 -18.66 -24.32
C GLN A 866 -25.33 -19.19 -23.47
N LEU A 867 -24.36 -18.34 -23.12
CA LEU A 867 -23.23 -18.75 -22.28
C LEU A 867 -23.68 -19.19 -20.88
N LEU A 868 -24.60 -18.45 -20.25
CA LEU A 868 -25.15 -18.87 -18.96
C LEU A 868 -25.88 -20.20 -19.06
N ALA A 869 -26.64 -20.44 -20.14
CA ALA A 869 -27.31 -21.71 -20.36
C ALA A 869 -26.32 -22.89 -20.45
N GLU A 870 -25.23 -22.73 -21.20
CA GLU A 870 -24.18 -23.77 -21.29
C GLU A 870 -23.48 -24.00 -19.93
N ILE A 871 -23.26 -22.95 -19.14
CA ILE A 871 -22.72 -23.10 -17.77
C ILE A 871 -23.68 -23.92 -16.89
N MET A 872 -25.00 -23.70 -17.02
CA MET A 872 -26.00 -24.49 -16.27
C MET A 872 -26.02 -25.95 -16.71
N VAL A 873 -25.82 -26.24 -18.00
CA VAL A 873 -25.65 -27.62 -18.48
C VAL A 873 -24.44 -28.27 -17.82
N CYS A 874 -23.31 -27.56 -17.70
CA CYS A 874 -22.13 -28.07 -16.99
C CYS A 874 -22.37 -28.29 -15.48
N TRP A 875 -23.14 -27.42 -14.81
CA TRP A 875 -23.56 -27.63 -13.41
C TRP A 875 -24.34 -28.92 -13.26
N GLU A 876 -25.31 -29.15 -14.15
CA GLU A 876 -26.11 -30.38 -14.16
C GLU A 876 -25.23 -31.62 -14.39
N GLN A 877 -24.28 -31.57 -15.32
CA GLN A 877 -23.34 -32.68 -15.54
C GLN A 877 -22.44 -32.93 -14.32
N ALA A 878 -21.99 -31.87 -13.63
CA ALA A 878 -21.20 -32.00 -12.40
C ALA A 878 -22.01 -32.65 -11.26
N SER A 879 -23.25 -32.21 -11.05
CA SER A 879 -24.17 -32.84 -10.09
C SER A 879 -24.41 -34.32 -10.40
N LYS A 880 -24.62 -34.66 -11.68
CA LYS A 880 -24.78 -36.05 -12.13
C LYS A 880 -23.55 -36.92 -11.85
N VAL A 881 -22.34 -36.40 -12.10
CA VAL A 881 -21.08 -37.08 -11.74
C VAL A 881 -21.01 -37.32 -10.23
N LEU A 882 -21.42 -36.34 -9.42
CA LEU A 882 -21.45 -36.50 -7.96
C LEU A 882 -22.45 -37.57 -7.51
N PHE A 883 -23.64 -37.65 -8.13
CA PHE A 883 -24.61 -38.71 -7.85
C PHE A 883 -24.04 -40.10 -8.11
N VAL A 884 -23.27 -40.24 -9.19
CA VAL A 884 -22.64 -41.51 -9.58
C VAL A 884 -21.58 -41.96 -8.57
N ILE A 885 -20.73 -41.04 -8.09
CA ILE A 885 -19.67 -41.38 -7.12
C ILE A 885 -20.16 -41.35 -5.67
N LEU A 886 -21.39 -40.92 -5.42
CA LEU A 886 -21.97 -40.75 -4.09
C LEU A 886 -21.87 -42.02 -3.22
N PRO A 887 -22.19 -43.24 -3.71
CA PRO A 887 -22.07 -44.44 -2.87
C PRO A 887 -20.63 -44.67 -2.38
N ILE A 888 -19.63 -44.42 -3.22
CA ILE A 888 -18.21 -44.57 -2.88
C ILE A 888 -17.79 -43.50 -1.87
N LEU A 889 -18.24 -42.25 -2.05
CA LEU A 889 -18.00 -41.18 -1.09
C LEU A 889 -18.63 -41.48 0.27
N ALA A 890 -19.84 -42.02 0.30
CA ALA A 890 -20.55 -42.36 1.54
C ALA A 890 -19.81 -43.44 2.34
N GLU A 891 -19.25 -44.45 1.68
CA GLU A 891 -18.51 -45.52 2.34
C GLU A 891 -17.10 -45.08 2.76
N ASP A 892 -16.28 -44.63 1.81
CA ASP A 892 -14.84 -44.46 2.02
C ASP A 892 -14.44 -43.01 2.37
N GLY A 893 -15.37 -42.06 2.28
CA GLY A 893 -15.11 -40.63 2.49
C GLY A 893 -14.24 -39.98 1.40
N TYR A 894 -13.92 -40.72 0.33
CA TYR A 894 -13.08 -40.29 -0.78
C TYR A 894 -13.47 -41.00 -2.09
N ALA A 895 -13.50 -40.26 -3.20
CA ALA A 895 -13.72 -40.82 -4.53
C ALA A 895 -12.89 -40.09 -5.58
N GLN A 896 -12.57 -40.76 -6.69
CA GLN A 896 -11.86 -40.16 -7.82
C GLN A 896 -12.58 -40.47 -9.12
N PHE A 897 -12.79 -39.46 -9.95
CA PHE A 897 -13.45 -39.58 -11.24
C PHE A 897 -12.77 -38.68 -12.28
N ASP A 898 -12.32 -39.29 -13.39
CA ASP A 898 -11.80 -38.60 -14.57
C ASP A 898 -10.86 -37.42 -14.23
N GLY A 899 -9.79 -37.75 -13.50
CA GLY A 899 -8.76 -36.80 -13.04
C GLY A 899 -9.10 -36.02 -11.74
N ALA A 900 -10.38 -35.85 -11.41
CA ALA A 900 -10.83 -35.13 -10.23
C ALA A 900 -10.90 -36.03 -8.99
N ALA A 901 -10.55 -35.50 -7.82
CA ALA A 901 -10.59 -36.21 -6.54
C ALA A 901 -11.48 -35.47 -5.53
N PHE A 902 -12.36 -36.19 -4.88
CA PHE A 902 -13.37 -35.68 -3.94
C PHE A 902 -13.14 -36.31 -2.56
N ARG A 903 -13.25 -35.50 -1.51
CA ARG A 903 -13.08 -35.95 -0.11
C ARG A 903 -14.09 -35.24 0.77
N LEU A 904 -14.64 -35.96 1.74
CA LEU A 904 -15.55 -35.39 2.74
C LEU A 904 -14.81 -34.62 3.83
N SER A 905 -15.46 -33.61 4.39
CA SER A 905 -15.01 -32.93 5.61
C SER A 905 -15.30 -33.76 6.86
N ASN A 906 -14.82 -33.33 8.03
CA ASN A 906 -14.92 -34.09 9.29
C ASN A 906 -16.34 -34.13 9.90
N ASP A 907 -17.31 -33.41 9.33
CA ASP A 907 -18.63 -33.16 9.95
C ASP A 907 -19.72 -34.16 9.55
N PHE A 908 -19.38 -35.18 8.76
CA PHE A 908 -20.33 -36.19 8.28
C PHE A 908 -20.51 -37.34 9.28
N SER A 909 -21.69 -37.98 9.26
CA SER A 909 -22.00 -39.12 10.12
C SER A 909 -21.02 -40.29 9.94
N LYS A 910 -20.87 -41.10 10.99
CA LYS A 910 -20.10 -42.34 10.96
C LYS A 910 -20.85 -43.48 10.25
N SER A 911 -22.18 -43.44 10.18
CA SER A 911 -22.97 -44.42 9.42
C SER A 911 -22.91 -44.12 7.93
N PRO A 912 -22.54 -45.09 7.06
CA PRO A 912 -22.55 -44.91 5.61
C PRO A 912 -23.92 -44.50 5.07
N GLU A 913 -25.01 -45.02 5.64
CA GLU A 913 -26.37 -44.77 5.16
C GLU A 913 -26.86 -43.37 5.54
N GLU A 914 -26.50 -42.86 6.73
CA GLU A 914 -26.73 -41.46 7.10
C GLU A 914 -25.83 -40.52 6.32
N ARG A 915 -24.57 -40.92 6.08
CA ARG A 915 -23.59 -40.16 5.31
C ARG A 915 -24.04 -40.00 3.86
N PHE A 916 -24.59 -41.05 3.25
CA PHE A 916 -25.15 -41.03 1.91
C PHE A 916 -26.20 -39.91 1.76
N LEU A 917 -27.15 -39.83 2.70
CA LEU A 917 -28.19 -38.81 2.69
C LEU A 917 -27.61 -37.42 2.90
N GLN A 918 -26.68 -37.26 3.84
CA GLN A 918 -26.02 -35.97 4.07
C GLN A 918 -25.26 -35.49 2.84
N ILE A 919 -24.54 -36.38 2.14
CA ILE A 919 -23.84 -36.04 0.89
C ILE A 919 -24.84 -35.62 -0.18
N LEU A 920 -25.91 -36.40 -0.37
CA LEU A 920 -26.93 -36.11 -1.36
C LEU A 920 -27.56 -34.74 -1.14
N GLN A 921 -27.82 -34.36 0.12
CA GLN A 921 -28.41 -33.07 0.46
C GLN A 921 -27.48 -31.89 0.15
N VAL A 922 -26.16 -32.05 0.29
CA VAL A 922 -25.23 -30.93 0.10
C VAL A 922 -24.76 -30.73 -1.35
N ILE A 923 -24.99 -31.69 -2.25
CA ILE A 923 -24.53 -31.59 -3.67
C ILE A 923 -24.92 -30.27 -4.34
N PRO A 924 -26.18 -29.80 -4.33
CA PRO A 924 -26.57 -28.58 -5.02
C PRO A 924 -25.84 -27.36 -4.44
N SER A 925 -25.76 -27.29 -3.11
CA SER A 925 -25.00 -26.25 -2.42
C SER A 925 -23.49 -26.32 -2.72
N ASN A 926 -22.92 -27.51 -2.92
CA ASN A 926 -21.51 -27.68 -3.28
C ASN A 926 -21.24 -27.16 -4.70
N ILE A 927 -22.09 -27.46 -5.68
CA ILE A 927 -21.96 -26.92 -7.05
C ILE A 927 -21.97 -25.40 -7.03
N VAL A 928 -22.91 -24.80 -6.29
CA VAL A 928 -22.97 -23.35 -6.10
C VAL A 928 -21.71 -22.84 -5.41
N ASN A 929 -21.28 -23.47 -4.31
CA ASN A 929 -20.09 -23.07 -3.57
C ASN A 929 -18.80 -23.15 -4.40
N TRP A 930 -18.69 -24.10 -5.33
CA TRP A 930 -17.53 -24.23 -6.21
C TRP A 930 -17.46 -23.16 -7.29
N THR A 931 -18.58 -22.51 -7.62
CA THR A 931 -18.70 -21.69 -8.83
C THR A 931 -19.18 -20.27 -8.59
N LYS A 932 -19.84 -19.99 -7.46
CA LYS A 932 -20.45 -18.69 -7.16
C LYS A 932 -19.46 -17.53 -7.23
N ASP A 933 -18.23 -17.73 -6.75
CA ASP A 933 -17.20 -16.68 -6.71
C ASP A 933 -16.56 -16.43 -8.07
N ASP A 934 -16.75 -17.36 -9.03
CA ASP A 934 -16.29 -17.21 -10.41
C ASP A 934 -17.42 -16.63 -11.29
N LEU A 935 -18.68 -16.99 -11.03
CA LEU A 935 -19.83 -16.59 -11.84
C LEU A 935 -20.48 -15.27 -11.38
N PHE A 936 -20.69 -15.04 -10.08
CA PHE A 936 -21.57 -13.98 -9.61
C PHE A 936 -20.91 -12.59 -9.55
N SER A 937 -21.68 -11.56 -9.91
CA SER A 937 -21.48 -10.17 -9.49
C SER A 937 -22.83 -9.49 -9.23
N GLN A 938 -22.85 -8.40 -8.47
CA GLN A 938 -24.09 -7.66 -8.15
C GLN A 938 -24.84 -7.18 -9.42
N LYS A 939 -24.12 -6.96 -10.53
CA LYS A 939 -24.68 -6.51 -11.82
C LYS A 939 -25.40 -7.63 -12.59
N MET A 940 -25.18 -8.89 -12.23
CA MET A 940 -25.72 -10.04 -12.96
C MET A 940 -27.15 -10.42 -12.59
N GLY A 941 -27.73 -9.79 -11.56
CA GLY A 941 -29.10 -10.04 -11.11
C GLY A 941 -30.11 -10.20 -12.26
N PRO A 942 -30.23 -9.23 -13.18
CA PRO A 942 -31.18 -9.31 -14.31
C PRO A 942 -30.99 -10.55 -15.21
N LEU A 943 -29.74 -10.92 -15.52
CA LEU A 943 -29.43 -12.08 -16.35
C LEU A 943 -29.80 -13.39 -15.63
N LEU A 944 -29.50 -13.49 -14.33
CA LEU A 944 -29.87 -14.65 -13.51
C LEU A 944 -31.39 -14.79 -13.40
N PHE A 945 -32.10 -13.69 -13.21
CA PHE A 945 -33.56 -13.68 -13.15
C PHE A 945 -34.21 -14.08 -14.47
N ASP A 946 -33.66 -13.63 -15.59
CA ASP A 946 -34.10 -14.04 -16.93
C ASP A 946 -33.95 -15.57 -17.10
N GLN A 947 -32.76 -16.09 -16.77
CA GLN A 947 -32.45 -17.52 -16.91
C GLN A 947 -33.31 -18.42 -16.02
N ILE A 948 -33.66 -17.99 -14.80
CA ILE A 948 -34.58 -18.74 -13.92
C ILE A 948 -35.96 -18.94 -14.58
N ASN A 949 -36.40 -18.02 -15.45
CA ASN A 949 -37.66 -18.13 -16.16
C ASN A 949 -37.54 -18.90 -17.49
N ASN A 950 -36.34 -19.35 -17.87
CA ASN A 950 -36.13 -20.20 -19.04
C ASN A 950 -36.85 -21.55 -18.87
N ALA A 951 -37.63 -21.95 -19.89
CA ALA A 951 -38.42 -23.17 -19.88
C ALA A 951 -37.57 -24.44 -20.07
N ASP A 952 -36.42 -24.31 -20.72
CA ASP A 952 -35.52 -25.42 -21.03
C ASP A 952 -34.56 -25.75 -19.86
N LEU A 953 -34.59 -24.96 -18.78
CA LEU A 953 -33.73 -25.15 -17.63
C LEU A 953 -34.24 -26.30 -16.75
N SER A 954 -33.37 -27.26 -16.42
CA SER A 954 -33.72 -28.39 -15.57
C SER A 954 -34.11 -27.94 -14.15
N SER A 955 -34.92 -28.76 -13.47
CA SER A 955 -35.39 -28.45 -12.11
C SER A 955 -34.22 -28.31 -11.12
N LEU A 956 -33.18 -29.12 -11.30
CA LEU A 956 -31.95 -29.08 -10.52
C LEU A 956 -31.15 -27.79 -10.77
N SER A 957 -30.83 -27.45 -12.02
CA SER A 957 -30.08 -26.22 -12.32
C SER A 957 -30.84 -24.96 -11.90
N LYS A 958 -32.18 -24.98 -12.04
CA LYS A 958 -33.02 -23.89 -11.53
C LYS A 958 -32.95 -23.78 -10.01
N HIS A 959 -32.87 -24.90 -9.31
CA HIS A 959 -32.70 -24.91 -7.86
C HIS A 959 -31.32 -24.39 -7.43
N GLU A 960 -30.26 -24.84 -8.10
CA GLU A 960 -28.88 -24.36 -7.86
C GLU A 960 -28.77 -22.84 -8.07
N LEU A 961 -29.42 -22.27 -9.12
CA LEU A 961 -29.50 -20.82 -9.30
C LEU A 961 -30.22 -20.10 -8.14
N ILE A 962 -31.26 -20.71 -7.58
CA ILE A 962 -31.99 -20.14 -6.43
C ILE A 962 -31.12 -20.16 -5.17
N LEU A 963 -30.37 -21.23 -4.93
CA LEU A 963 -29.39 -21.29 -3.84
C LEU A 963 -28.32 -20.20 -4.01
N MET A 964 -27.82 -19.99 -5.24
CA MET A 964 -26.90 -18.88 -5.52
C MET A 964 -27.52 -17.52 -5.20
N LEU A 965 -28.80 -17.29 -5.51
CA LEU A 965 -29.50 -16.05 -5.13
C LEU A 965 -29.63 -15.88 -3.61
N ILE A 966 -29.83 -16.97 -2.86
CA ILE A 966 -29.91 -16.94 -1.39
C ILE A 966 -28.54 -16.59 -0.77
N GLU A 967 -27.46 -17.11 -1.33
CA GLU A 967 -26.11 -16.83 -0.85
C GLU A 967 -25.63 -15.43 -1.21
N GLN A 968 -25.87 -14.99 -2.44
CA GLN A 968 -25.28 -13.78 -3.02
C GLN A 968 -26.18 -12.53 -2.97
N ARG A 969 -27.51 -12.73 -2.83
CA ARG A 969 -28.52 -11.70 -2.57
C ARG A 969 -28.43 -10.44 -3.45
N PRO A 970 -28.48 -10.57 -4.79
CA PRO A 970 -28.57 -9.39 -5.68
C PRO A 970 -29.85 -8.58 -5.42
N ARG A 971 -29.90 -7.35 -5.92
CA ARG A 971 -31.11 -6.52 -5.83
C ARG A 971 -32.34 -7.28 -6.33
N GLU A 972 -33.43 -7.27 -5.55
CA GLU A 972 -34.69 -8.01 -5.79
C GLU A 972 -34.62 -9.54 -5.61
N TRP A 973 -33.53 -10.11 -5.10
CA TRP A 973 -33.38 -11.57 -4.91
C TRP A 973 -34.56 -12.21 -4.16
N ALA A 974 -35.00 -11.59 -3.06
CA ALA A 974 -36.02 -12.13 -2.16
C ALA A 974 -37.36 -12.37 -2.89
N LYS A 975 -37.72 -11.49 -3.83
CA LYS A 975 -38.92 -11.61 -4.67
C LYS A 975 -38.85 -12.84 -5.58
N HIS A 976 -37.69 -13.10 -6.17
CA HIS A 976 -37.48 -14.26 -7.05
C HIS A 976 -37.44 -15.57 -6.26
N VAL A 977 -36.79 -15.58 -5.09
CA VAL A 977 -36.80 -16.73 -4.17
C VAL A 977 -38.21 -17.02 -3.66
N HIS A 978 -38.98 -15.99 -3.27
CA HIS A 978 -40.39 -16.15 -2.88
C HIS A 978 -41.21 -16.76 -4.02
N LYS A 979 -41.09 -16.23 -5.24
CA LYS A 979 -41.79 -16.78 -6.42
C LYS A 979 -41.45 -18.27 -6.62
N TYR A 980 -40.18 -18.65 -6.48
CA TYR A 980 -39.78 -20.05 -6.59
C TYR A 980 -40.37 -20.91 -5.46
N ILE A 981 -40.31 -20.44 -4.21
CA ILE A 981 -40.95 -21.11 -3.05
C ILE A 981 -42.43 -21.36 -3.33
N THR A 982 -43.17 -20.39 -3.90
CA THR A 982 -44.60 -20.57 -4.23
C THR A 982 -44.85 -21.61 -5.33
N GLY A 983 -43.89 -21.81 -6.24
CA GLY A 983 -43.99 -22.74 -7.37
C GLY A 983 -43.66 -24.20 -7.06
N ILE A 984 -42.83 -24.48 -6.04
CA ILE A 984 -42.42 -25.85 -5.67
C ILE A 984 -43.42 -26.55 -4.74
N GLN A 985 -43.36 -27.88 -4.65
CA GLN A 985 -44.31 -28.66 -3.83
C GLN A 985 -44.03 -28.52 -2.33
N LYS A 986 -45.06 -28.60 -1.48
CA LYS A 986 -44.94 -28.36 -0.03
C LYS A 986 -44.00 -29.32 0.73
N ASN A 987 -43.75 -30.50 0.17
CA ASN A 987 -42.89 -31.52 0.77
C ASN A 987 -41.66 -31.82 -0.09
N SER A 988 -41.39 -31.06 -1.16
CA SER A 988 -40.22 -31.36 -2.01
C SER A 988 -38.92 -31.13 -1.27
N PHE A 989 -37.89 -31.92 -1.61
CA PHE A 989 -36.51 -31.66 -1.18
C PHE A 989 -36.06 -30.22 -1.43
N TYR A 990 -36.38 -29.63 -2.58
CA TYR A 990 -35.99 -28.25 -2.88
C TYR A 990 -36.55 -27.21 -1.89
N LEU A 991 -37.71 -27.49 -1.26
CA LEU A 991 -38.27 -26.58 -0.25
C LEU A 991 -37.53 -26.75 1.09
N LEU A 992 -37.16 -27.98 1.44
CA LEU A 992 -36.31 -28.28 2.60
C LEU A 992 -34.95 -27.61 2.44
N ASP A 993 -34.31 -27.75 1.28
CA ASP A 993 -32.97 -27.23 1.02
C ASP A 993 -32.95 -25.69 1.06
N ILE A 994 -33.96 -25.02 0.49
CA ILE A 994 -34.13 -23.56 0.64
C ILE A 994 -34.28 -23.15 2.11
N TYR A 995 -35.11 -23.88 2.86
CA TYR A 995 -35.33 -23.60 4.28
C TYR A 995 -34.02 -23.73 5.08
N GLN A 996 -33.23 -24.77 4.81
CA GLN A 996 -31.93 -24.98 5.45
C GLN A 996 -30.91 -23.91 5.04
N GLY A 997 -30.80 -23.60 3.74
CA GLY A 997 -29.92 -22.58 3.20
C GLY A 997 -30.20 -21.19 3.79
N LEU A 998 -31.48 -20.79 3.88
CA LEU A 998 -31.88 -19.52 4.50
C LEU A 998 -31.51 -19.46 6.00
N ARG A 999 -31.71 -20.54 6.75
CA ARG A 999 -31.30 -20.61 8.17
C ARG A 999 -29.80 -20.54 8.33
N ALA A 1000 -29.03 -21.20 7.47
CA ALA A 1000 -27.57 -21.12 7.47
C ALA A 1000 -27.10 -19.69 7.20
N GLN A 1001 -27.69 -19.00 6.21
CA GLN A 1001 -27.39 -17.60 5.91
C GLN A 1001 -27.79 -16.66 7.05
N TYR A 1002 -28.91 -16.89 7.73
CA TYR A 1002 -29.29 -16.12 8.92
C TYR A 1002 -28.29 -16.29 10.06
N ARG A 1003 -27.85 -17.54 10.30
CA ARG A 1003 -26.96 -17.89 11.41
C ARG A 1003 -25.53 -17.40 11.22
N TYR A 1004 -24.96 -17.64 10.04
CA TYR A 1004 -23.52 -17.47 9.77
C TYR A 1004 -23.21 -16.40 8.71
N GLY A 1005 -24.20 -15.94 7.93
CA GLY A 1005 -23.97 -15.00 6.84
C GLY A 1005 -23.69 -13.57 7.33
N TYR A 1006 -22.79 -12.86 6.66
CA TYR A 1006 -22.64 -11.41 6.84
C TYR A 1006 -23.79 -10.71 6.12
N VAL A 1007 -24.84 -10.31 6.86
CA VAL A 1007 -26.10 -9.76 6.32
C VAL A 1007 -26.50 -8.49 7.07
N SER A 1008 -26.99 -7.49 6.34
CA SER A 1008 -27.54 -6.26 6.89
C SER A 1008 -28.83 -6.51 7.69
N PRO A 1009 -29.23 -5.60 8.60
CA PRO A 1009 -30.49 -5.73 9.34
C PRO A 1009 -31.73 -5.89 8.46
N SER A 1010 -31.79 -5.18 7.33
CA SER A 1010 -32.88 -5.32 6.35
C SER A 1010 -32.87 -6.68 5.67
N GLY A 1011 -31.70 -7.18 5.27
CA GLY A 1011 -31.56 -8.50 4.67
C GLY A 1011 -31.90 -9.65 5.63
N LEU A 1012 -31.59 -9.49 6.93
CA LEU A 1012 -32.01 -10.47 7.96
C LEU A 1012 -33.53 -10.55 8.06
N SER A 1013 -34.23 -9.42 7.98
CA SER A 1013 -35.70 -9.41 7.97
C SER A 1013 -36.29 -10.09 6.74
N GLU A 1014 -35.65 -9.95 5.56
CA GLU A 1014 -36.06 -10.65 4.34
C GLU A 1014 -35.85 -12.16 4.46
N ILE A 1015 -34.68 -12.59 4.97
CA ILE A 1015 -34.37 -14.01 5.20
C ILE A 1015 -35.33 -14.62 6.22
N GLU A 1016 -35.57 -13.93 7.34
CA GLU A 1016 -36.52 -14.36 8.37
C GLU A 1016 -37.92 -14.57 7.79
N HIS A 1017 -38.37 -13.64 6.94
CA HIS A 1017 -39.66 -13.76 6.26
C HIS A 1017 -39.71 -15.01 5.37
N LEU A 1018 -38.69 -15.23 4.54
CA LEU A 1018 -38.64 -16.39 3.64
C LEU A 1018 -38.53 -17.73 4.41
N ILE A 1019 -37.83 -17.77 5.55
CA ILE A 1019 -37.80 -18.95 6.44
C ILE A 1019 -39.23 -19.29 6.89
N LYS A 1020 -39.97 -18.28 7.37
CA LYS A 1020 -41.36 -18.44 7.83
C LYS A 1020 -42.30 -18.84 6.71
N VAL A 1021 -42.15 -18.28 5.51
CA VAL A 1021 -42.95 -18.64 4.33
C VAL A 1021 -42.72 -20.10 3.94
N SER A 1022 -41.46 -20.54 3.82
CA SER A 1022 -41.10 -21.93 3.47
C SER A 1022 -41.67 -22.94 4.46
N LEU A 1023 -41.50 -22.69 5.77
CA LEU A 1023 -42.00 -23.58 6.81
C LEU A 1023 -43.54 -23.57 6.91
N THR A 1024 -44.17 -22.40 6.77
CA THR A 1024 -45.63 -22.31 6.78
C THR A 1024 -46.23 -23.07 5.61
N LYS A 1025 -45.63 -22.98 4.42
CA LYS A 1025 -46.05 -23.75 3.24
C LYS A 1025 -45.94 -25.25 3.50
N HIS A 1026 -44.85 -25.70 4.11
CA HIS A 1026 -44.67 -27.11 4.48
C HIS A 1026 -45.78 -27.61 5.42
N ILE A 1027 -46.04 -26.87 6.51
CA ILE A 1027 -47.01 -27.25 7.56
C ILE A 1027 -48.45 -27.18 7.05
N THR A 1028 -48.83 -26.08 6.39
CA THR A 1028 -50.24 -25.77 6.08
C THR A 1028 -50.65 -26.21 4.67
N GLY A 1029 -49.69 -26.38 3.76
CA GLY A 1029 -49.94 -26.57 2.34
C GLY A 1029 -50.42 -25.33 1.59
N ASP A 1030 -50.47 -24.16 2.24
CA ASP A 1030 -50.78 -22.88 1.58
C ASP A 1030 -49.71 -22.59 0.51
N ARG A 1031 -50.16 -22.33 -0.72
CA ARG A 1031 -49.26 -22.14 -1.88
C ARG A 1031 -48.48 -20.84 -1.79
N ASP A 1032 -49.08 -19.80 -1.21
CA ASP A 1032 -48.46 -18.48 -1.01
C ASP A 1032 -48.80 -17.93 0.38
N PRO A 1033 -48.11 -18.41 1.43
CA PRO A 1033 -48.41 -18.04 2.81
C PRO A 1033 -48.22 -16.55 3.11
N GLY A 1034 -49.32 -15.80 3.19
CA GLY A 1034 -49.31 -14.40 3.63
C GLY A 1034 -49.15 -14.24 5.16
N VAL A 1035 -49.04 -12.98 5.62
CA VAL A 1035 -48.86 -12.63 7.05
C VAL A 1035 -49.91 -13.29 7.99
N LYS A 1036 -51.15 -13.44 7.52
CA LYS A 1036 -52.23 -14.09 8.27
C LYS A 1036 -52.04 -15.62 8.38
N ALA A 1037 -51.52 -16.28 7.35
CA ALA A 1037 -51.25 -17.71 7.35
C ALA A 1037 -50.07 -18.04 8.27
N ILE A 1038 -49.00 -17.24 8.21
CA ILE A 1038 -47.83 -17.37 9.08
C ILE A 1038 -48.22 -17.25 10.56
N LYS A 1039 -49.04 -16.25 10.92
CA LYS A 1039 -49.55 -16.08 12.28
C LYS A 1039 -50.45 -17.24 12.74
N LYS A 1040 -51.20 -17.86 11.83
CA LYS A 1040 -52.09 -18.99 12.14
C LYS A 1040 -51.36 -20.32 12.27
N ALA A 1041 -50.18 -20.46 11.66
CA ALA A 1041 -49.40 -21.70 11.66
C ALA A 1041 -48.76 -22.06 13.01
N LYS A 1042 -48.87 -21.19 14.04
CA LYS A 1042 -48.33 -21.40 15.40
C LYS A 1042 -46.89 -21.94 15.41
N LEU A 1043 -46.06 -21.28 14.61
CA LEU A 1043 -44.64 -21.52 14.47
C LEU A 1043 -43.92 -21.41 15.84
N SER A 1044 -43.04 -22.36 16.16
CA SER A 1044 -42.25 -22.38 17.41
C SER A 1044 -41.20 -21.25 17.48
N ASP A 1045 -40.79 -20.86 18.68
CA ASP A 1045 -39.86 -19.72 18.86
C ASP A 1045 -38.43 -20.00 18.38
N ASP A 1046 -38.06 -21.27 18.12
CA ASP A 1046 -36.71 -21.75 17.76
C ASP A 1046 -36.44 -21.86 16.24
N ILE A 1047 -37.40 -21.47 15.41
CA ILE A 1047 -37.30 -21.60 13.95
C ILE A 1047 -36.19 -20.70 13.38
N ILE A 1048 -36.05 -19.51 13.97
CA ILE A 1048 -35.00 -18.56 13.60
C ILE A 1048 -33.76 -18.88 14.42
N PRO A 1049 -32.64 -19.29 13.79
CA PRO A 1049 -31.45 -19.69 14.51
C PRO A 1049 -30.78 -18.49 15.19
N GLU A 1050 -30.15 -18.73 16.35
CA GLU A 1050 -29.28 -17.74 16.99
C GLU A 1050 -28.09 -17.39 16.08
N ARG A 1051 -27.70 -16.12 16.04
CA ARG A 1051 -26.58 -15.66 15.22
C ARG A 1051 -25.25 -15.98 15.88
N ASN A 1052 -24.31 -16.52 15.10
CA ASN A 1052 -22.92 -16.74 15.49
C ASN A 1052 -22.07 -15.67 14.77
N ILE A 1053 -21.57 -14.68 15.50
CA ILE A 1053 -20.78 -13.55 14.96
C ILE A 1053 -19.31 -13.74 15.31
#